data_AF-A0A484T1J5-F1
#
_entry.id   AF-A0A484T1J5-F1
#
_cell.length_a   1.000
_cell.length_b   1.000
_cell.length_c   1.000
_cell.angle_alpha   90.00
_cell.angle_beta   90.00
_cell.angle_gamma   90.00
#
_symmetry.space_group_name_H-M   'P 1'
#
loop_
_entity.id
_entity.type
_entity.pdbx_description
1 polymer ?
#
loop_
_entity_poly.entity_id
_entity_poly.type
_entity_poly.pdbx_seq_one_letter_code
_entity_poly.pdbx_strand_id
1 'polypeptide(L)'
;MTTALHRSKSAGQVRLLVATGVIAAVGIALSLTLNTYYAFVLANIALIAVVGIGLNVLQGLTGQVSFGHVGFYAIGAYTVAILTTKAGWGFWPAWLAGMVLAGGLGTLLALPALRVKGPYLAMITIAFSFIVQHAAVELSGLTGGQSGIMGLQPPVLWPGLGPEQTIAVLGILLAALLTLAYARLSRGAWGAAMRAVKDSESASASIGLNPLVIKTVAFTLSAAAAGLAGGLFAPLSGFVVPETFSFMQSILFVLVVVLGGAGSVAGPIVGALVVGALPELLASLEAYRLLFFGAMLLVVLWVAPEGIVGMVRQVWRRRGQVVAMAPETVPEGAALARRPRARLVAKGLGMAFGGVRAVAELDMQVASGAVTALIGPNGAGKTTALNMLSGFYRPSTGGFDLLGASGSQPLAGLPAFRIARAGVARTYQTSQLFGSLSVEDNVVLAMGRGKLGGLFSAARHADPAARARARALLAFCGYRGVASAQAAGLAHVDRRLVEIARALATDPDVLLLDEPAAGLSREDKEVLSGLLSRIRDAGVGVALVEHDMALVMGVSDHVLVLDAGRRIAWGTPQAVQADPAPAPAGRRTARARIAGGGRPGGGLRRRPGPARREPAGAQRRNGGVAGREWRGQVDLDAMPGGPACQPVGQHAPGRPCAGAAPRRRGGGPGAGAGAGGEAGVSRTVGPGQHPPGRIPAPRGSRGAGAADAGPLPAPA
;
A
#
# COMPACT_ATOMS: atom_id res chain seq x y z
N MET A 1 29.21 15.74 -18.96
CA MET A 1 27.89 15.09 -19.11
C MET A 1 27.05 15.11 -17.82
N THR A 2 27.68 15.00 -16.63
CA THR A 2 27.08 15.30 -15.30
C THR A 2 26.42 16.68 -15.20
N THR A 3 26.98 17.69 -15.86
CA THR A 3 26.43 19.06 -15.98
C THR A 3 25.10 19.15 -16.75
N ALA A 4 24.86 18.27 -17.73
CA ALA A 4 23.64 18.30 -18.55
C ALA A 4 22.42 17.68 -17.85
N LEU A 5 22.62 16.59 -17.10
CA LEU A 5 21.56 15.94 -16.31
C LEU A 5 21.18 16.76 -15.07
N HIS A 6 22.15 17.47 -14.46
CA HIS A 6 21.86 18.41 -13.37
C HIS A 6 21.08 19.64 -13.87
N ARG A 7 21.42 20.16 -15.07
CA ARG A 7 20.64 21.22 -15.75
C ARG A 7 19.20 20.80 -16.08
N SER A 8 18.97 19.54 -16.47
CA SER A 8 17.63 19.02 -16.77
C SER A 8 16.72 18.91 -15.53
N LYS A 9 17.23 18.36 -14.42
CA LYS A 9 16.47 18.24 -13.17
C LYS A 9 16.27 19.60 -12.47
N SER A 10 17.27 20.49 -12.51
CA SER A 10 17.12 21.85 -11.99
C SER A 10 16.12 22.66 -12.84
N ALA A 11 16.15 22.54 -14.17
CA ALA A 11 15.19 23.19 -15.06
C ALA A 11 13.74 22.75 -14.77
N GLY A 12 13.50 21.47 -14.46
CA GLY A 12 12.17 20.98 -14.08
C GLY A 12 11.69 21.46 -12.70
N GLN A 13 12.60 21.74 -11.76
CA GLN A 13 12.25 22.36 -10.47
C GLN A 13 12.00 23.86 -10.63
N VAL A 14 12.81 24.56 -11.41
CA VAL A 14 12.63 25.99 -11.71
C VAL A 14 11.31 26.21 -12.44
N ARG A 15 10.98 25.40 -13.46
CA ARG A 15 9.68 25.48 -14.16
C ARG A 15 8.49 25.26 -13.22
N LEU A 16 8.59 24.31 -12.29
CA LEU A 16 7.52 24.09 -11.31
C LEU A 16 7.38 25.28 -10.36
N LEU A 17 8.50 25.79 -9.82
CA LEU A 17 8.51 26.95 -8.93
C LEU A 17 7.90 28.17 -9.62
N VAL A 18 8.29 28.44 -10.87
CA VAL A 18 7.73 29.52 -11.68
C VAL A 18 6.25 29.30 -11.93
N ALA A 19 5.83 28.11 -12.37
CA ALA A 19 4.43 27.83 -12.64
C ALA A 19 3.55 27.97 -11.38
N THR A 20 3.97 27.38 -10.25
CA THR A 20 3.26 27.51 -8.97
C THR A 20 3.26 28.96 -8.48
N GLY A 21 4.36 29.69 -8.66
CA GLY A 21 4.45 31.11 -8.31
C GLY A 21 3.52 31.98 -9.15
N VAL A 22 3.43 31.75 -10.46
CA VAL A 22 2.51 32.47 -11.36
C VAL A 22 1.05 32.18 -10.98
N ILE A 23 0.69 30.91 -10.76
CA ILE A 23 -0.68 30.56 -10.36
C ILE A 23 -1.04 31.22 -9.03
N ALA A 24 -0.14 31.21 -8.05
CA ALA A 24 -0.34 31.87 -6.77
C ALA A 24 -0.48 33.40 -6.94
N ALA A 25 0.38 34.03 -7.74
CA ALA A 25 0.33 35.47 -7.99
C ALA A 25 -0.98 35.89 -8.67
N VAL A 26 -1.45 35.13 -9.67
CA VAL A 26 -2.74 35.37 -10.32
C VAL A 26 -3.89 35.20 -9.33
N GLY A 27 -3.90 34.14 -8.52
CA GLY A 27 -4.92 33.91 -7.51
C GLY A 27 -4.96 35.03 -6.45
N ILE A 28 -3.80 35.50 -6.00
CA ILE A 28 -3.69 36.63 -5.07
C ILE A 28 -4.20 37.91 -5.72
N ALA A 29 -3.77 38.22 -6.94
CA ALA A 29 -4.24 39.41 -7.67
C ALA A 29 -5.77 39.40 -7.84
N LEU A 30 -6.35 38.24 -8.20
CA LEU A 30 -7.81 38.08 -8.27
C LEU A 30 -8.47 38.29 -6.91
N SER A 31 -7.92 37.71 -5.84
CA SER A 31 -8.47 37.88 -4.49
C SER A 31 -8.45 39.33 -4.00
N LEU A 32 -7.49 40.12 -4.45
CA LEU A 32 -7.33 41.52 -4.04
C LEU A 32 -8.15 42.50 -4.90
N THR A 33 -8.48 42.10 -6.13
CA THR A 33 -9.19 42.96 -7.10
C THR A 33 -10.67 42.67 -7.19
N LEU A 34 -11.09 41.44 -6.91
CA LEU A 34 -12.49 41.03 -6.93
C LEU A 34 -13.22 41.43 -5.64
N ASN A 35 -14.56 41.42 -5.72
CA ASN A 35 -15.41 41.70 -4.57
C ASN A 35 -15.24 40.65 -3.45
N THR A 36 -15.73 40.99 -2.26
CA THR A 36 -15.64 40.15 -1.05
C THR A 36 -16.24 38.76 -1.25
N TYR A 37 -17.30 38.64 -2.03
CA TYR A 37 -17.94 37.37 -2.34
C TYR A 37 -17.00 36.42 -3.13
N TYR A 38 -16.39 36.90 -4.21
CA TYR A 38 -15.44 36.08 -4.97
C TYR A 38 -14.15 35.82 -4.19
N ALA A 39 -13.73 36.73 -3.31
CA ALA A 39 -12.64 36.46 -2.37
C ALA A 39 -12.98 35.28 -1.43
N PHE A 40 -14.22 35.22 -0.92
CA PHE A 40 -14.69 34.09 -0.12
C PHE A 40 -14.72 32.78 -0.91
N VAL A 41 -15.17 32.79 -2.17
CA VAL A 41 -15.14 31.62 -3.06
C VAL A 41 -13.71 31.15 -3.30
N LEU A 42 -12.79 32.07 -3.61
CA LEU A 42 -11.36 31.77 -3.79
C LEU A 42 -10.71 31.21 -2.51
N ALA A 43 -11.07 31.74 -1.34
CA ALA A 43 -10.63 31.21 -0.06
C ALA A 43 -11.07 29.74 0.10
N ASN A 44 -12.35 29.43 -0.13
CA ASN A 44 -12.85 28.07 -0.04
C ASN A 44 -12.15 27.12 -1.02
N ILE A 45 -11.96 27.52 -2.28
CA ILE A 45 -11.21 26.74 -3.27
C ILE A 45 -9.78 26.47 -2.77
N ALA A 46 -9.11 27.48 -2.22
CA ALA A 46 -7.75 27.32 -1.70
C ALA A 46 -7.69 26.36 -0.50
N LEU A 47 -8.65 26.44 0.44
CA LEU A 47 -8.73 25.51 1.57
C LEU A 47 -9.01 24.08 1.13
N ILE A 48 -9.92 23.89 0.18
CA ILE A 48 -10.19 22.58 -0.44
C ILE A 48 -8.92 22.05 -1.12
N ALA A 49 -8.16 22.91 -1.81
CA ALA A 49 -6.88 22.53 -2.43
C ALA A 49 -5.85 22.08 -1.38
N VAL A 50 -5.74 22.78 -0.24
CA VAL A 50 -4.85 22.41 0.87
C VAL A 50 -5.19 21.01 1.40
N VAL A 51 -6.47 20.74 1.67
CA VAL A 51 -6.92 19.40 2.11
C VAL A 51 -6.63 18.36 1.01
N GLY A 52 -6.92 18.69 -0.25
CA GLY A 52 -6.66 17.84 -1.40
C GLY A 52 -5.19 17.49 -1.57
N ILE A 53 -4.27 18.44 -1.36
CA ILE A 53 -2.82 18.19 -1.40
C ILE A 53 -2.41 17.23 -0.29
N GLY A 54 -2.94 17.42 0.93
CA GLY A 54 -2.77 16.49 2.04
C GLY A 54 -3.27 15.08 1.70
N LEU A 55 -4.49 14.96 1.19
CA LEU A 55 -5.06 13.69 0.76
C LEU A 55 -4.28 13.06 -0.39
N ASN A 56 -3.68 13.85 -1.27
CA ASN A 56 -2.88 13.36 -2.38
C ASN A 56 -1.54 12.72 -1.93
N VAL A 57 -1.03 13.08 -0.75
CA VAL A 57 0.07 12.32 -0.11
C VAL A 57 -0.40 10.92 0.25
N LEU A 58 -1.58 10.80 0.85
CA LEU A 58 -2.12 9.52 1.35
C LEU A 58 -2.70 8.67 0.20
N GLN A 59 -3.69 9.17 -0.52
CA GLN A 59 -4.34 8.45 -1.62
C GLN A 59 -3.42 8.32 -2.84
N GLY A 60 -2.71 9.39 -3.20
CA GLY A 60 -1.87 9.41 -4.39
C GLY A 60 -0.62 8.53 -4.26
N LEU A 61 0.19 8.77 -3.23
CA LEU A 61 1.48 8.10 -3.06
C LEU A 61 1.40 6.74 -2.39
N THR A 62 0.59 6.57 -1.32
CA THR A 62 0.48 5.28 -0.61
C THR A 62 -0.71 4.43 -1.05
N GLY A 63 -1.62 4.98 -1.86
CA GLY A 63 -2.80 4.25 -2.34
C GLY A 63 -3.90 4.09 -1.29
N GLN A 64 -3.86 4.86 -0.21
CA GLN A 64 -4.79 4.72 0.91
C GLN A 64 -5.92 5.73 0.80
N VAL A 65 -7.15 5.22 0.71
CA VAL A 65 -8.35 6.06 0.71
C VAL A 65 -8.78 6.31 2.15
N SER A 66 -9.01 7.58 2.49
CA SER A 66 -9.53 8.00 3.79
C SER A 66 -10.72 8.91 3.58
N PHE A 67 -11.86 8.54 4.15
CA PHE A 67 -13.08 9.35 4.15
C PHE A 67 -13.27 10.06 5.50
N GLY A 68 -12.25 10.10 6.35
CA GLY A 68 -12.29 10.73 7.67
C GLY A 68 -11.69 12.13 7.74
N HIS A 69 -11.21 12.69 6.63
CA HIS A 69 -10.40 13.91 6.63
C HIS A 69 -11.15 15.16 7.06
N VAL A 70 -12.48 15.17 6.91
CA VAL A 70 -13.32 16.21 7.49
C VAL A 70 -13.19 16.29 9.03
N GLY A 71 -12.91 15.16 9.71
CA GLY A 71 -12.67 15.15 11.15
C GLY A 71 -11.39 15.90 11.52
N PHE A 72 -10.30 15.74 10.76
CA PHE A 72 -9.05 16.51 11.00
C PHE A 72 -9.21 17.98 10.67
N TYR A 73 -10.00 18.30 9.64
CA TYR A 73 -10.40 19.66 9.33
C TYR A 73 -11.21 20.29 10.48
N ALA A 74 -12.17 19.56 11.05
CA ALA A 74 -12.94 19.99 12.22
C ALA A 74 -12.04 20.21 13.45
N ILE A 75 -11.12 19.29 13.73
CA ILE A 75 -10.15 19.43 14.84
C ILE A 75 -9.35 20.72 14.68
N GLY A 76 -8.84 21.01 13.48
CA GLY A 76 -8.13 22.27 13.21
C GLY A 76 -8.99 23.51 13.46
N ALA A 77 -10.22 23.50 12.96
CA ALA A 77 -11.17 24.61 13.13
C ALA A 77 -11.54 24.85 14.60
N TYR A 78 -11.91 23.79 15.32
CA TYR A 78 -12.24 23.87 16.75
C TYR A 78 -11.03 24.26 17.60
N THR A 79 -9.82 23.79 17.26
CA THR A 79 -8.61 24.17 18.01
C THR A 79 -8.37 25.68 17.92
N VAL A 80 -8.44 26.25 16.71
CA VAL A 80 -8.31 27.70 16.53
C VAL A 80 -9.44 28.43 17.24
N ALA A 81 -10.68 27.95 17.10
CA ALA A 81 -11.83 28.60 17.72
C ALA A 81 -11.75 28.63 19.25
N ILE A 82 -11.40 27.51 19.89
CA ILE A 82 -11.28 27.39 21.34
C ILE A 82 -10.12 28.24 21.85
N LEU A 83 -8.94 28.16 21.22
CA LEU A 83 -7.75 28.85 21.72
C LEU A 83 -7.88 30.37 21.58
N THR A 84 -8.48 30.87 20.50
CA THR A 84 -8.64 32.32 20.28
C THR A 84 -9.75 32.92 21.13
N THR A 85 -10.86 32.20 21.37
CA THR A 85 -12.01 32.74 22.12
C THR A 85 -11.94 32.49 23.62
N LYS A 86 -11.54 31.28 24.05
CA LYS A 86 -11.55 30.87 25.47
C LYS A 86 -10.20 31.03 26.14
N ALA A 87 -9.11 30.71 25.43
CA ALA A 87 -7.76 30.79 25.99
C ALA A 87 -7.05 32.13 25.72
N GLY A 88 -7.64 33.01 24.90
CA GLY A 88 -7.07 34.32 24.56
C GLY A 88 -5.78 34.26 23.74
N TRP A 89 -5.50 33.13 23.08
CA TRP A 89 -4.30 33.00 22.24
C TRP A 89 -4.45 33.83 20.97
N GLY A 90 -3.32 34.35 20.47
CA GLY A 90 -3.26 34.91 19.12
C GLY A 90 -3.56 33.85 18.05
N PHE A 91 -4.03 34.30 16.88
CA PHE A 91 -4.37 33.42 15.77
C PHE A 91 -3.19 32.53 15.34
N TRP A 92 -1.98 33.07 15.19
CA TRP A 92 -0.84 32.32 14.64
C TRP A 92 -0.41 31.11 15.50
N PRO A 93 -0.20 31.24 16.82
CA PRO A 93 0.05 30.08 17.68
C PRO A 93 -1.12 29.09 17.71
N ALA A 94 -2.37 29.57 17.72
CA ALA A 94 -3.55 28.71 17.72
C ALA A 94 -3.65 27.90 16.41
N TRP A 95 -3.30 28.51 15.28
CA TRP A 95 -3.30 27.86 13.97
C TRP A 95 -2.25 26.75 13.87
N LEU A 96 -1.03 27.00 14.37
CA LEU A 96 0.01 25.98 14.45
C LEU A 96 -0.36 24.86 15.45
N ALA A 97 -1.02 25.19 16.57
CA ALA A 97 -1.53 24.19 17.50
C ALA A 97 -2.57 23.28 16.82
N GLY A 98 -3.46 23.83 15.99
CA GLY A 98 -4.42 23.05 15.20
C GLY A 98 -3.75 22.05 14.25
N MET A 99 -2.69 22.46 13.56
CA MET A 99 -1.86 21.57 12.73
C MET A 99 -1.26 20.42 13.56
N VAL A 100 -0.63 20.75 14.69
CA VAL A 100 0.06 19.77 15.55
C VAL A 100 -0.94 18.79 16.14
N LEU A 101 -2.09 19.26 16.62
CA LEU A 101 -3.13 18.41 17.20
C LEU A 101 -3.74 17.47 16.14
N ALA A 102 -4.08 17.99 14.96
CA ALA A 102 -4.62 17.19 13.87
C ALA A 102 -3.59 16.13 13.40
N GLY A 103 -2.32 16.50 13.25
CA GLY A 103 -1.24 15.55 12.92
C GLY A 103 -1.01 14.51 14.02
N GLY A 104 -1.06 14.90 15.29
CA GLY A 104 -0.92 14.01 16.44
C GLY A 104 -2.05 12.98 16.53
N LEU A 105 -3.30 13.43 16.43
CA LEU A 105 -4.47 12.54 16.39
C LEU A 105 -4.49 11.68 15.12
N GLY A 106 -4.02 12.20 13.98
CA GLY A 106 -3.84 11.43 12.76
C GLY A 106 -2.82 10.31 12.93
N THR A 107 -1.71 10.58 13.62
CA THR A 107 -0.69 9.58 13.96
C THR A 107 -1.27 8.50 14.87
N LEU A 108 -2.03 8.92 15.90
CA LEU A 108 -2.68 8.01 16.83
C LEU A 108 -3.69 7.10 16.13
N LEU A 109 -4.51 7.65 15.22
CA LEU A 109 -5.48 6.89 14.42
C LEU A 109 -4.79 5.92 13.45
N ALA A 110 -3.67 6.35 12.84
CA ALA A 110 -2.96 5.56 11.85
C ALA A 110 -2.39 4.25 12.42
N LEU A 111 -1.90 4.23 13.66
CA LEU A 111 -1.27 3.03 14.25
C LEU A 111 -2.18 1.79 14.29
N PRO A 112 -3.44 1.86 14.79
CA PRO A 112 -4.39 0.76 14.71
C PRO A 112 -5.01 0.63 13.31
N ALA A 113 -5.35 1.75 12.64
CA ALA A 113 -6.06 1.72 11.37
C ALA A 113 -5.23 1.10 10.23
N LEU A 114 -3.91 1.24 10.25
CA LEU A 114 -3.03 0.70 9.22
C LEU A 114 -2.72 -0.79 9.38
N ARG A 115 -3.20 -1.43 10.47
CA ARG A 115 -3.12 -2.89 10.65
C ARG A 115 -4.22 -3.63 9.90
N VAL A 116 -5.32 -2.95 9.57
CA VAL A 116 -6.40 -3.51 8.77
C VAL A 116 -6.13 -3.30 7.27
N LYS A 117 -6.59 -4.23 6.44
CA LYS A 117 -6.36 -4.20 4.98
C LYS A 117 -7.65 -3.89 4.23
N GLY A 118 -7.53 -3.28 3.05
CA GLY A 118 -8.66 -3.06 2.15
C GLY A 118 -9.72 -2.08 2.70
N PRO A 119 -11.03 -2.37 2.57
CA PRO A 119 -12.10 -1.42 2.86
C PRO A 119 -12.23 -1.05 4.34
N TYR A 120 -11.65 -1.86 5.24
CA TYR A 120 -11.69 -1.59 6.68
C TYR A 120 -10.99 -0.28 7.06
N LEU A 121 -9.94 0.14 6.34
CA LEU A 121 -9.30 1.43 6.59
C LEU A 121 -10.28 2.58 6.34
N ALA A 122 -11.05 2.53 5.25
CA ALA A 122 -12.07 3.52 4.96
C ALA A 122 -13.11 3.58 6.08
N MET A 123 -13.65 2.43 6.52
CA MET A 123 -14.63 2.37 7.60
C MET A 123 -14.12 2.97 8.92
N ILE A 124 -12.86 2.72 9.30
CA ILE A 124 -12.26 3.32 10.50
C ILE A 124 -12.18 4.84 10.37
N THR A 125 -11.79 5.35 9.20
CA THR A 125 -11.71 6.81 8.97
C THR A 125 -13.09 7.47 8.99
N ILE A 126 -14.13 6.79 8.48
CA ILE A 126 -15.52 7.26 8.55
C ILE A 126 -15.97 7.34 10.01
N ALA A 127 -15.78 6.25 10.77
CA ALA A 127 -16.11 6.21 12.19
C ALA A 127 -15.40 7.32 12.96
N PHE A 128 -14.12 7.56 12.67
CA PHE A 128 -13.36 8.67 13.25
C PHE A 128 -14.03 10.04 12.98
N SER A 129 -14.44 10.33 11.74
CA SER A 129 -15.11 11.60 11.46
C SER A 129 -16.42 11.77 12.24
N PHE A 130 -17.22 10.70 12.37
CA PHE A 130 -18.42 10.74 13.19
C PHE A 130 -18.12 10.91 14.67
N ILE A 131 -17.08 10.25 15.20
CA ILE A 131 -16.65 10.42 16.59
C ILE A 131 -16.25 11.88 16.85
N VAL A 132 -15.49 12.50 15.96
CA VAL A 132 -15.12 13.92 16.11
C VAL A 132 -16.36 14.82 16.09
N GLN A 133 -17.29 14.59 15.17
CA GLN A 133 -18.52 15.37 15.07
C GLN A 133 -19.41 15.22 16.32
N HIS A 134 -19.64 13.98 16.79
CA HIS A 134 -20.44 13.72 17.98
C HIS A 134 -19.74 14.24 19.24
N ALA A 135 -18.42 14.08 19.35
CA ALA A 135 -17.66 14.66 20.45
C ALA A 135 -17.79 16.19 20.46
N ALA A 136 -17.82 16.85 19.30
CA ALA A 136 -18.06 18.28 19.23
C ALA A 136 -19.47 18.70 19.65
N VAL A 137 -20.47 17.82 19.56
CA VAL A 137 -21.82 18.05 20.07
C VAL A 137 -21.89 17.82 21.59
N GLU A 138 -21.35 16.69 22.06
CA GLU A 138 -21.43 16.25 23.47
C GLU A 138 -20.54 17.07 24.41
N LEU A 139 -19.37 17.52 23.94
CA LEU A 139 -18.44 18.35 24.73
C LEU A 139 -18.87 19.82 24.76
N SER A 140 -20.15 20.07 25.07
CA SER A 140 -20.79 21.39 25.00
C SER A 140 -20.04 22.48 25.79
N GLY A 141 -19.47 22.14 26.96
CA GLY A 141 -18.65 23.06 27.75
C GLY A 141 -17.38 23.56 27.02
N LEU A 142 -16.82 22.75 26.12
CA LEU A 142 -15.60 23.08 25.37
C LEU A 142 -15.91 23.65 23.98
N THR A 143 -16.83 23.05 23.24
CA THR A 143 -17.12 23.37 21.83
C THR A 143 -18.33 24.26 21.60
N GLY A 144 -19.12 24.54 22.65
CA GLY A 144 -20.43 25.19 22.52
C GLY A 144 -21.54 24.24 22.03
N GLY A 145 -21.25 22.94 21.86
CA GLY A 145 -22.22 21.92 21.48
C GLY A 145 -22.82 22.19 20.09
N GLN A 146 -24.13 22.04 19.97
CA GLN A 146 -24.85 22.35 18.72
C GLN A 146 -24.76 23.82 18.31
N SER A 147 -24.68 24.74 19.29
CA SER A 147 -24.57 26.18 19.03
C SER A 147 -23.19 26.59 18.50
N GLY A 148 -22.17 25.75 18.69
CA GLY A 148 -20.81 26.02 18.24
C GLY A 148 -20.15 27.22 18.92
N ILE A 149 -19.08 27.73 18.29
CA ILE A 149 -18.32 28.91 18.74
C ILE A 149 -18.48 30.01 17.70
N MET A 150 -18.82 31.22 18.16
CA MET A 150 -19.11 32.41 17.34
C MET A 150 -18.13 33.54 17.68
N GLY A 151 -18.12 34.60 16.86
CA GLY A 151 -17.34 35.81 17.14
C GLY A 151 -15.85 35.64 16.88
N LEU A 152 -15.48 34.74 15.98
CA LEU A 152 -14.09 34.47 15.65
C LEU A 152 -13.49 35.64 14.88
N GLN A 153 -12.46 36.25 15.47
CA GLN A 153 -11.76 37.37 14.86
C GLN A 153 -10.79 36.85 13.79
N PRO A 154 -10.87 37.37 12.55
CA PRO A 154 -9.95 37.00 11.50
C PRO A 154 -8.55 37.57 11.76
N PRO A 155 -7.49 36.89 11.29
CA PRO A 155 -6.14 37.44 11.38
C PRO A 155 -6.02 38.71 10.55
N VAL A 156 -5.31 39.71 11.08
CA VAL A 156 -4.93 40.92 10.34
C VAL A 156 -3.56 40.71 9.72
N LEU A 157 -3.50 40.64 8.38
CA LEU A 157 -2.24 40.50 7.65
C LEU A 157 -1.68 41.87 7.24
N TRP A 158 -2.51 42.70 6.62
CA TRP A 158 -2.21 44.10 6.31
C TRP A 158 -3.40 45.00 6.68
N PRO A 159 -3.15 46.23 7.15
CA PRO A 159 -4.20 47.21 7.39
C PRO A 159 -4.99 47.46 6.09
N GLY A 160 -6.31 47.32 6.14
CA GLY A 160 -7.23 47.59 5.01
C GLY A 160 -7.64 46.36 4.18
N LEU A 161 -7.10 45.17 4.44
CA LEU A 161 -7.61 43.94 3.82
C LEU A 161 -8.81 43.39 4.59
N GLY A 162 -9.84 42.99 3.84
CA GLY A 162 -10.97 42.26 4.40
C GLY A 162 -10.58 40.88 4.95
N PRO A 163 -11.37 40.32 5.88
CA PRO A 163 -11.19 38.96 6.39
C PRO A 163 -11.08 37.90 5.29
N GLU A 164 -11.97 37.97 4.30
CA GLU A 164 -12.11 37.00 3.21
C GLU A 164 -10.88 37.06 2.30
N GLN A 165 -10.43 38.28 1.97
CA GLN A 165 -9.22 38.51 1.17
C GLN A 165 -7.97 38.02 1.90
N THR A 166 -7.87 38.29 3.20
CA THR A 166 -6.74 37.84 4.01
C THR A 166 -6.64 36.33 4.02
N ILE A 167 -7.75 35.63 4.25
CA ILE A 167 -7.76 34.17 4.30
C ILE A 167 -7.58 33.56 2.92
N ALA A 168 -8.11 34.17 1.86
CA ALA A 168 -7.85 33.75 0.48
C ALA A 168 -6.35 33.81 0.16
N VAL A 169 -5.67 34.92 0.49
CA VAL A 169 -4.22 35.07 0.28
C VAL A 169 -3.45 34.01 1.08
N LEU A 170 -3.77 33.82 2.37
CA LEU A 170 -3.12 32.82 3.20
C LEU A 170 -3.35 31.39 2.70
N GLY A 171 -4.58 31.07 2.28
CA GLY A 171 -4.94 29.78 1.71
C GLY A 171 -4.19 29.49 0.41
N ILE A 172 -4.08 30.48 -0.50
CA ILE A 172 -3.35 30.34 -1.76
C ILE A 172 -1.85 30.17 -1.52
N LEU A 173 -1.26 30.96 -0.63
CA LEU A 173 0.15 30.83 -0.24
C LEU A 173 0.43 29.47 0.40
N LEU A 174 -0.46 28.99 1.27
CA LEU A 174 -0.34 27.67 1.86
C LEU A 174 -0.47 26.56 0.81
N ALA A 175 -1.45 26.64 -0.10
CA ALA A 175 -1.60 25.68 -1.19
C ALA A 175 -0.36 25.64 -2.08
N ALA A 176 0.22 26.80 -2.41
CA ALA A 176 1.46 26.90 -3.16
C ALA A 176 2.64 26.25 -2.41
N LEU A 177 2.81 26.58 -1.13
CA LEU A 177 3.85 26.00 -0.27
C LEU A 177 3.72 24.48 -0.18
N LEU A 178 2.53 23.96 0.08
CA LEU A 178 2.28 22.52 0.19
C LEU A 178 2.43 21.81 -1.16
N THR A 179 2.10 22.46 -2.28
CA THR A 179 2.35 21.91 -3.63
C THR A 179 3.84 21.75 -3.88
N LEU A 180 4.65 22.73 -3.49
CA LEU A 180 6.11 22.65 -3.59
C LEU A 180 6.67 21.57 -2.64
N ALA A 181 6.17 21.49 -1.41
CA ALA A 181 6.54 20.46 -0.44
C ALA A 181 6.19 19.06 -0.96
N TYR A 182 4.99 18.88 -1.51
CA TYR A 182 4.55 17.64 -2.15
C TYR A 182 5.42 17.27 -3.35
N ALA A 183 5.78 18.24 -4.20
CA ALA A 183 6.67 18.00 -5.34
C ALA A 183 8.07 17.56 -4.91
N ARG A 184 8.61 18.10 -3.81
CA ARG A 184 9.88 17.63 -3.25
C ARG A 184 9.76 16.26 -2.62
N LEU A 185 8.71 16.01 -1.84
CA LEU A 185 8.42 14.72 -1.23
C LEU A 185 8.26 13.60 -2.27
N SER A 186 7.44 13.82 -3.29
CA SER A 186 7.12 12.86 -4.36
C SER A 186 8.32 12.52 -5.26
N ARG A 187 9.31 13.41 -5.38
CA ARG A 187 10.57 13.16 -6.13
C ARG A 187 11.70 12.60 -5.25
N GLY A 188 11.55 12.66 -3.93
CA GLY A 188 12.54 12.18 -2.97
C GLY A 188 12.42 10.68 -2.67
N ALA A 189 13.30 10.21 -1.76
CA ALA A 189 13.31 8.82 -1.32
C ALA A 189 12.00 8.41 -0.63
N TRP A 190 11.39 9.32 0.14
CA TRP A 190 10.12 9.08 0.82
C TRP A 190 8.96 8.89 -0.17
N GLY A 191 8.86 9.72 -1.22
CA GLY A 191 7.85 9.52 -2.27
C GLY A 191 8.04 8.22 -3.05
N ALA A 192 9.30 7.83 -3.33
CA ALA A 192 9.61 6.52 -3.90
C ALA A 192 9.22 5.37 -2.96
N ALA A 193 9.49 5.50 -1.67
CA ALA A 193 9.13 4.51 -0.66
C ALA A 193 7.61 4.38 -0.47
N MET A 194 6.86 5.48 -0.46
CA MET A 194 5.39 5.48 -0.41
C MET A 194 4.79 4.72 -1.60
N ARG A 195 5.30 4.99 -2.81
CA ARG A 195 4.90 4.27 -4.03
C ARG A 195 5.31 2.79 -4.02
N ALA A 196 6.49 2.46 -3.51
CA ALA A 196 6.92 1.08 -3.35
C ALA A 196 6.02 0.30 -2.37
N VAL A 197 5.62 0.91 -1.26
CA VAL A 197 4.68 0.33 -0.29
C VAL A 197 3.29 0.16 -0.90
N LYS A 198 2.85 1.11 -1.73
CA LYS A 198 1.59 1.00 -2.49
C LYS A 198 1.60 -0.20 -3.45
N ASP A 199 2.71 -0.39 -4.18
CA ASP A 199 2.83 -1.47 -5.16
C ASP A 199 2.97 -2.85 -4.51
N SER A 200 3.82 -2.97 -3.49
CA SER A 200 3.97 -4.22 -2.72
C SER A 200 4.57 -3.96 -1.34
N GLU A 201 3.76 -4.15 -0.30
CA GLU A 201 4.20 -4.07 1.08
C GLU A 201 5.28 -5.11 1.41
N SER A 202 5.13 -6.35 0.93
CA SER A 202 6.10 -7.42 1.14
C SER A 202 7.44 -7.11 0.51
N ALA A 203 7.46 -6.71 -0.77
CA ALA A 203 8.71 -6.37 -1.43
C ALA A 203 9.36 -5.10 -0.88
N SER A 204 8.57 -4.14 -0.40
CA SER A 204 9.12 -2.96 0.29
C SER A 204 9.79 -3.36 1.61
N ALA A 205 9.20 -4.29 2.37
CA ALA A 205 9.79 -4.80 3.60
C ALA A 205 11.08 -5.60 3.33
N SER A 206 11.15 -6.37 2.24
CA SER A 206 12.34 -7.17 1.90
C SER A 206 13.56 -6.34 1.48
N ILE A 207 13.38 -5.05 1.17
CA ILE A 207 14.50 -4.10 0.94
C ILE A 207 14.79 -3.22 2.17
N GLY A 208 14.17 -3.55 3.31
CA GLY A 208 14.41 -2.89 4.59
C GLY A 208 13.51 -1.68 4.88
N LEU A 209 12.49 -1.39 4.06
CA LEU A 209 11.51 -0.34 4.38
C LEU A 209 10.54 -0.82 5.46
N ASN A 210 10.07 0.08 6.32
CA ASN A 210 9.02 -0.24 7.29
C ASN A 210 7.67 0.30 6.76
N PRO A 211 6.77 -0.55 6.23
CA PRO A 211 5.51 -0.11 5.64
C PRO A 211 4.64 0.68 6.63
N LEU A 212 4.63 0.28 7.91
CA LEU A 212 3.85 0.94 8.94
C LEU A 212 4.30 2.39 9.13
N VAL A 213 5.60 2.62 9.31
CA VAL A 213 6.15 3.98 9.49
C VAL A 213 5.88 4.85 8.26
N ILE A 214 6.06 4.32 7.05
CA ILE A 214 5.85 5.06 5.80
C ILE A 214 4.38 5.49 5.67
N LYS A 215 3.44 4.58 5.92
CA LYS A 215 2.01 4.87 5.88
C LYS A 215 1.59 5.83 7.00
N THR A 216 2.11 5.65 8.22
CA THR A 216 1.85 6.56 9.34
C THR A 216 2.30 7.98 9.02
N VAL A 217 3.53 8.18 8.52
CA VAL A 217 4.03 9.50 8.12
C VAL A 217 3.14 10.13 7.04
N ALA A 218 2.75 9.36 6.01
CA ALA A 218 1.83 9.85 4.98
C ALA A 218 0.50 10.32 5.59
N PHE A 219 -0.06 9.55 6.52
CA PHE A 219 -1.30 9.87 7.21
C PHE A 219 -1.17 11.11 8.09
N THR A 220 -0.09 11.23 8.87
CA THR A 220 0.21 12.39 9.71
C THR A 220 0.31 13.67 8.90
N LEU A 221 1.06 13.67 7.79
CA LEU A 221 1.18 14.84 6.91
C LEU A 221 -0.16 15.25 6.30
N SER A 222 -0.96 14.24 5.92
CA SER A 222 -2.29 14.42 5.36
C SER A 222 -3.25 15.06 6.38
N ALA A 223 -3.27 14.55 7.61
CA ALA A 223 -4.07 15.07 8.71
C ALA A 223 -3.64 16.48 9.14
N ALA A 224 -2.32 16.75 9.20
CA ALA A 224 -1.78 18.08 9.50
C ALA A 224 -2.20 19.12 8.46
N ALA A 225 -2.17 18.78 7.17
CA ALA A 225 -2.65 19.65 6.09
C ALA A 225 -4.15 19.94 6.22
N ALA A 226 -4.96 18.93 6.56
CA ALA A 226 -6.38 19.12 6.82
C ALA A 226 -6.63 20.03 8.03
N GLY A 227 -5.87 19.87 9.11
CA GLY A 227 -5.93 20.74 10.30
C GLY A 227 -5.54 22.19 10.00
N LEU A 228 -4.51 22.42 9.19
CA LEU A 228 -4.15 23.77 8.73
C LEU A 228 -5.28 24.44 7.94
N ALA A 229 -5.92 23.70 7.02
CA ALA A 229 -7.05 24.23 6.27
C ALA A 229 -8.25 24.54 7.18
N GLY A 230 -8.56 23.64 8.12
CA GLY A 230 -9.64 23.84 9.09
C GLY A 230 -9.41 25.05 10.00
N GLY A 231 -8.17 25.26 10.44
CA GLY A 231 -7.83 26.42 11.27
C GLY A 231 -7.99 27.77 10.54
N LEU A 232 -7.81 27.81 9.22
CA LEU A 232 -8.12 29.00 8.39
C LEU A 232 -9.61 29.14 8.10
N PHE A 233 -10.34 28.02 8.04
CA PHE A 233 -11.78 28.03 7.81
C PHE A 233 -12.58 28.65 8.95
N ALA A 234 -12.15 28.44 10.20
CA ALA A 234 -12.81 28.96 11.39
C ALA A 234 -13.00 30.50 11.35
N PRO A 235 -11.94 31.32 11.16
CA PRO A 235 -12.11 32.76 11.00
C PRO A 235 -12.76 33.17 9.67
N LEU A 236 -12.71 32.34 8.62
CA LEU A 236 -13.37 32.64 7.34
C LEU A 236 -14.89 32.62 7.47
N SER A 237 -15.39 31.63 8.21
CA SER A 237 -16.83 31.49 8.44
C SER A 237 -17.33 32.41 9.57
N GLY A 238 -16.43 32.90 10.43
CA GLY A 238 -16.78 33.66 11.64
C GLY A 238 -17.37 32.81 12.77
N PHE A 239 -17.68 31.55 12.49
CA PHE A 239 -18.23 30.57 13.42
C PHE A 239 -17.79 29.14 13.09
N VAL A 240 -17.89 28.26 14.08
CA VAL A 240 -17.59 26.83 13.95
C VAL A 240 -18.70 26.03 14.63
N VAL A 241 -19.51 25.32 13.84
CA VAL A 241 -20.60 24.43 14.30
C VAL A 241 -20.39 22.99 13.79
N PRO A 242 -20.84 21.95 14.53
CA PRO A 242 -20.55 20.56 14.17
C PRO A 242 -21.12 20.12 12.81
N GLU A 243 -22.25 20.69 12.39
CA GLU A 243 -22.96 20.34 11.16
C GLU A 243 -22.19 20.72 9.89
N THR A 244 -21.34 21.75 9.96
CA THR A 244 -20.45 22.18 8.87
C THR A 244 -19.45 21.09 8.48
N PHE A 245 -19.14 20.18 9.40
CA PHE A 245 -18.15 19.11 9.22
C PHE A 245 -18.79 17.77 8.87
N SER A 246 -19.66 17.78 7.86
CA SER A 246 -20.42 16.60 7.46
C SER A 246 -19.58 15.55 6.72
N PHE A 247 -20.05 14.30 6.74
CA PHE A 247 -19.47 13.22 5.94
C PHE A 247 -19.46 13.54 4.43
N MET A 248 -20.46 14.27 3.93
CA MET A 248 -20.55 14.71 2.53
C MET A 248 -19.35 15.57 2.13
N GLN A 249 -18.92 16.48 3.02
CA GLN A 249 -17.72 17.30 2.81
C GLN A 249 -16.46 16.43 2.62
N SER A 250 -16.37 15.33 3.36
CA SER A 250 -15.26 14.38 3.25
C SER A 250 -15.23 13.67 1.90
N ILE A 251 -16.39 13.33 1.35
CA ILE A 251 -16.51 12.76 -0.01
C ILE A 251 -16.01 13.78 -1.04
N LEU A 252 -16.37 15.06 -0.90
CA LEU A 252 -15.89 16.12 -1.79
C LEU A 252 -14.37 16.26 -1.74
N PHE A 253 -13.75 16.14 -0.56
CA PHE A 253 -12.29 16.16 -0.45
C PHE A 253 -11.62 14.98 -1.16
N VAL A 254 -12.18 13.78 -1.08
CA VAL A 254 -11.68 12.62 -1.84
C VAL A 254 -11.89 12.84 -3.35
N LEU A 255 -13.04 13.39 -3.74
CA LEU A 255 -13.37 13.70 -5.13
C LEU A 255 -12.34 14.64 -5.76
N VAL A 256 -11.88 15.67 -5.05
CA VAL A 256 -10.84 16.60 -5.52
C VAL A 256 -9.58 15.86 -5.99
N VAL A 257 -9.13 14.85 -5.24
CA VAL A 257 -7.91 14.11 -5.57
C VAL A 257 -8.15 13.14 -6.73
N VAL A 258 -9.28 12.44 -6.72
CA VAL A 258 -9.66 11.50 -7.78
C VAL A 258 -9.84 12.24 -9.12
N LEU A 259 -10.61 13.33 -9.11
CA LEU A 259 -10.91 14.14 -10.28
C LEU A 259 -9.66 14.82 -10.84
N GLY A 260 -8.88 15.42 -9.96
CA GLY A 260 -7.64 16.10 -10.33
C GLY A 260 -6.56 15.15 -10.88
N GLY A 261 -6.53 13.91 -10.40
CA GLY A 261 -5.56 12.88 -10.76
C GLY A 261 -4.63 12.55 -9.59
N ALA A 262 -4.93 11.43 -8.94
CA ALA A 262 -4.21 10.95 -7.76
C ALA A 262 -2.72 10.71 -8.08
N GLY A 263 -1.84 11.21 -7.22
CA GLY A 263 -0.38 11.10 -7.38
C GLY A 263 0.25 12.17 -8.29
N SER A 264 -0.55 13.07 -8.87
CA SER A 264 -0.05 14.17 -9.68
C SER A 264 0.19 15.43 -8.83
N VAL A 265 1.18 16.26 -9.20
CA VAL A 265 1.51 17.49 -8.44
C VAL A 265 0.43 18.57 -8.60
N ALA A 266 -0.12 18.71 -9.81
CA ALA A 266 -1.15 19.71 -10.11
C ALA A 266 -2.58 19.23 -9.83
N GLY A 267 -2.78 17.91 -9.65
CA GLY A 267 -4.10 17.29 -9.53
C GLY A 267 -5.00 17.94 -8.49
N PRO A 268 -4.57 18.04 -7.22
CA PRO A 268 -5.39 18.65 -6.17
C PRO A 268 -5.82 20.09 -6.46
N ILE A 269 -4.98 20.89 -7.13
CA ILE A 269 -5.32 22.26 -7.52
C ILE A 269 -6.42 22.25 -8.58
N VAL A 270 -6.26 21.45 -9.63
CA VAL A 270 -7.25 21.31 -10.70
C VAL A 270 -8.56 20.76 -10.14
N GLY A 271 -8.49 19.73 -9.31
CA GLY A 271 -9.65 19.14 -8.66
C GLY A 271 -10.37 20.14 -7.74
N ALA A 272 -9.64 20.95 -6.97
CA ALA A 272 -10.23 21.96 -6.10
C ALA A 272 -10.87 23.10 -6.88
N LEU A 273 -10.28 23.52 -8.00
CA LEU A 273 -10.88 24.49 -8.91
C LEU A 273 -12.20 23.96 -9.46
N VAL A 274 -12.23 22.71 -9.95
CA VAL A 274 -13.46 22.13 -10.49
C VAL A 274 -14.51 21.92 -9.40
N VAL A 275 -14.16 21.25 -8.30
CA VAL A 275 -15.11 20.93 -7.22
C VAL A 275 -15.59 22.18 -6.47
N GLY A 276 -14.73 23.19 -6.32
CA GLY A 276 -15.05 24.43 -5.62
C GLY A 276 -15.77 25.46 -6.48
N ALA A 277 -15.51 25.52 -7.80
CA ALA A 277 -16.20 26.46 -8.70
C ALA A 277 -17.49 25.89 -9.30
N LEU A 278 -17.63 24.57 -9.45
CA LEU A 278 -18.85 23.95 -10.00
C LEU A 278 -20.14 24.34 -9.25
N PRO A 279 -20.17 24.40 -7.91
CA PRO A 279 -21.33 24.89 -7.16
C PRO A 279 -21.78 26.28 -7.58
N GLU A 280 -20.82 27.17 -7.80
CA GLU A 280 -21.05 28.56 -8.20
C GLU A 280 -21.62 28.64 -9.61
N LEU A 281 -21.05 27.86 -10.53
CA LEU A 281 -21.54 27.74 -11.90
C LEU A 281 -22.95 27.12 -11.99
N LEU A 282 -23.34 26.35 -10.98
CA LEU A 282 -24.64 25.68 -10.87
C LEU A 282 -25.56 26.37 -9.85
N ALA A 283 -25.28 27.60 -9.43
CA ALA A 283 -26.06 28.29 -8.41
C ALA A 283 -27.55 28.40 -8.78
N SER A 284 -27.86 28.59 -10.07
CA SER A 284 -29.25 28.61 -10.58
C SER A 284 -29.91 27.22 -10.68
N LEU A 285 -29.14 26.15 -10.52
CA LEU A 285 -29.54 24.74 -10.66
C LEU A 285 -29.18 23.94 -9.40
N GLU A 286 -29.24 24.57 -8.22
CA GLU A 286 -28.79 24.01 -6.94
C GLU A 286 -29.38 22.61 -6.68
N ALA A 287 -30.66 22.41 -6.99
CA ALA A 287 -31.37 21.13 -6.83
C ALA A 287 -30.72 19.97 -7.61
N TYR A 288 -30.00 20.26 -8.70
CA TYR A 288 -29.35 19.27 -9.56
C TYR A 288 -27.85 19.11 -9.29
N ARG A 289 -27.28 19.86 -8.34
CA ARG A 289 -25.83 19.90 -8.09
C ARG A 289 -25.24 18.51 -7.80
N LEU A 290 -25.91 17.68 -7.00
CA LEU A 290 -25.47 16.31 -6.71
C LEU A 290 -25.51 15.40 -7.95
N LEU A 291 -26.50 15.59 -8.83
CA LEU A 291 -26.60 14.87 -10.09
C LEU A 291 -25.40 15.20 -11.00
N PHE A 292 -25.05 16.48 -11.12
CA PHE A 292 -23.88 16.91 -11.88
C PHE A 292 -22.56 16.41 -11.30
N PHE A 293 -22.39 16.40 -9.98
CA PHE A 293 -21.22 15.79 -9.33
C PHE A 293 -21.10 14.30 -9.63
N GLY A 294 -22.21 13.56 -9.52
CA GLY A 294 -22.26 12.12 -9.83
C GLY A 294 -21.93 11.85 -11.29
N ALA A 295 -22.55 12.58 -12.22
CA ALA A 295 -22.30 12.46 -13.66
C ALA A 295 -20.85 12.80 -14.01
N MET A 296 -20.31 13.91 -13.48
CA MET A 296 -18.92 14.30 -13.67
C MET A 296 -17.96 13.22 -13.17
N LEU A 297 -18.20 12.66 -11.98
CA LEU A 297 -17.38 11.59 -11.44
C LEU A 297 -17.41 10.34 -12.34
N LEU A 298 -18.57 9.94 -12.83
CA LEU A 298 -18.70 8.80 -13.76
C LEU A 298 -17.95 9.05 -15.07
N VAL A 299 -18.09 10.24 -15.65
CA VAL A 299 -17.37 10.63 -16.89
C VAL A 299 -15.87 10.58 -16.66
N VAL A 300 -15.37 11.12 -15.56
CA VAL A 300 -13.94 11.12 -15.27
C VAL A 300 -13.43 9.71 -14.99
N LEU A 301 -14.18 8.89 -14.24
CA LEU A 301 -13.80 7.50 -13.99
C LEU A 301 -13.76 6.67 -15.28
N TRP A 302 -14.65 6.96 -16.23
CA TRP A 302 -14.73 6.26 -17.52
C TRP A 302 -13.69 6.74 -18.53
N VAL A 303 -13.54 8.06 -18.70
CA VAL A 303 -12.69 8.67 -19.74
C VAL A 303 -11.26 8.94 -19.26
N ALA A 304 -11.08 9.17 -17.95
CA ALA A 304 -9.86 9.66 -17.33
C ALA A 304 -9.47 8.86 -16.07
N PRO A 305 -9.08 7.58 -16.19
CA PRO A 305 -8.76 6.74 -15.02
C PRO A 305 -7.57 7.25 -14.20
N GLU A 306 -6.70 8.09 -14.78
CA GLU A 306 -5.63 8.81 -14.06
C GLU A 306 -6.01 10.27 -13.67
N GLY A 307 -7.27 10.65 -13.81
CA GLY A 307 -7.82 11.99 -13.62
C GLY A 307 -7.49 12.97 -14.75
N ILE A 308 -7.94 14.22 -14.60
CA ILE A 308 -7.84 15.27 -15.62
C ILE A 308 -6.38 15.55 -16.01
N VAL A 309 -5.49 15.67 -15.01
CA VAL A 309 -4.07 15.97 -15.26
C VAL A 309 -3.35 14.81 -15.97
N GLY A 310 -3.74 13.56 -15.67
CA GLY A 310 -3.20 12.38 -16.34
C GLY A 310 -3.51 12.37 -17.84
N MET A 311 -4.75 12.68 -18.20
CA MET A 311 -5.20 12.75 -19.60
C MET A 311 -4.40 13.79 -20.42
N VAL A 312 -4.28 15.02 -19.89
CA VAL A 312 -3.51 16.09 -20.55
C VAL A 312 -2.06 15.66 -20.78
N ARG A 313 -1.44 15.01 -19.79
CA ARG A 313 -0.08 14.51 -19.90
C ARG A 313 0.07 13.40 -20.94
N GLN A 314 -0.90 12.51 -21.06
CA GLN A 314 -0.87 11.41 -22.03
C GLN A 314 -0.96 11.93 -23.47
N VAL A 315 -1.83 12.91 -23.72
CA VAL A 315 -1.95 13.58 -25.02
C VAL A 315 -0.65 14.30 -25.37
N TRP A 316 -0.01 14.95 -24.40
CA TRP A 316 1.23 15.69 -24.64
C TRP A 316 2.45 14.77 -24.82
N ARG A 317 2.54 13.63 -24.10
CA ARG A 317 3.60 12.63 -24.27
C ARG A 317 3.57 11.93 -25.63
N ARG A 318 2.39 11.77 -26.24
CA ARG A 318 2.29 11.23 -27.61
C ARG A 318 2.98 12.11 -28.66
N ARG A 319 3.32 13.36 -28.33
CA ARG A 319 4.09 14.29 -29.19
C ARG A 319 5.59 14.38 -28.86
N GLY A 320 6.08 13.73 -27.80
CA GLY A 320 7.46 13.84 -27.33
C GLY A 320 8.20 12.50 -27.33
N GLN A 321 9.16 12.37 -28.23
CA GLN A 321 9.94 11.17 -28.59
C GLN A 321 10.50 10.35 -27.41
N VAL A 322 10.52 9.03 -27.62
CA VAL A 322 11.44 8.10 -26.95
C VAL A 322 12.84 8.37 -27.52
N VAL A 323 13.65 9.15 -26.81
CA VAL A 323 15.09 9.18 -27.09
C VAL A 323 15.67 7.89 -26.50
N ALA A 324 15.93 6.92 -27.36
CA ALA A 324 16.74 5.76 -27.01
C ALA A 324 18.16 6.26 -26.71
N MET A 325 18.49 6.32 -25.41
CA MET A 325 19.86 6.61 -24.99
C MET A 325 20.71 5.38 -25.31
N ALA A 326 21.86 5.58 -25.96
CA ALA A 326 22.78 4.50 -26.29
C ALA A 326 23.17 3.70 -25.03
N PRO A 327 23.38 2.38 -25.14
CA PRO A 327 23.82 1.56 -24.02
C PRO A 327 25.17 2.08 -23.51
N GLU A 328 25.15 2.72 -22.35
CA GLU A 328 26.36 3.14 -21.66
C GLU A 328 27.06 1.86 -21.20
N THR A 329 28.25 1.58 -21.71
CA THR A 329 29.07 0.44 -21.30
C THR A 329 29.53 0.66 -19.87
N VAL A 330 28.81 0.08 -18.91
CA VAL A 330 29.18 0.14 -17.48
C VAL A 330 30.19 -0.98 -17.20
N PRO A 331 31.35 -0.69 -16.61
CA PRO A 331 32.34 -1.73 -16.31
C PRO A 331 31.76 -2.80 -15.37
N GLU A 332 31.75 -4.05 -15.84
CA GLU A 332 31.13 -5.22 -15.18
C GLU A 332 31.77 -5.58 -13.83
N GLY A 333 33.02 -5.18 -13.61
CA GLY A 333 33.82 -5.59 -12.44
C GLY A 333 33.54 -4.87 -11.11
N ALA A 334 32.73 -3.80 -11.11
CA ALA A 334 32.57 -2.92 -9.93
C ALA A 334 31.16 -2.96 -9.27
N ALA A 335 30.25 -3.82 -9.73
CA ALA A 335 28.85 -3.75 -9.32
C ALA A 335 28.61 -4.24 -7.87
N LEU A 336 29.21 -5.37 -7.48
CA LEU A 336 29.14 -5.93 -6.13
C LEU A 336 30.47 -5.77 -5.40
N ALA A 337 30.43 -5.19 -4.19
CA ALA A 337 31.63 -5.05 -3.36
C ALA A 337 32.07 -6.44 -2.86
N ARG A 338 33.32 -6.80 -3.13
CA ARG A 338 33.96 -7.96 -2.51
C ARG A 338 34.26 -7.62 -1.05
N ARG A 339 33.53 -8.24 -0.14
CA ARG A 339 33.70 -8.11 1.31
C ARG A 339 33.52 -9.47 1.97
N PRO A 340 34.08 -9.70 3.17
CA PRO A 340 33.69 -10.84 3.98
C PRO A 340 32.18 -10.81 4.22
N ARG A 341 31.50 -11.93 3.92
CA ARG A 341 30.06 -12.07 4.07
C ARG A 341 29.73 -13.09 5.14
N ALA A 342 28.66 -12.84 5.88
CA ALA A 342 28.18 -13.76 6.90
C ALA A 342 27.49 -14.98 6.25
N ARG A 343 27.63 -16.14 6.90
CA ARG A 343 26.86 -17.34 6.54
C ARG A 343 25.58 -17.41 7.36
N LEU A 344 24.50 -17.92 6.78
CA LEU A 344 23.24 -18.14 7.49
C LEU A 344 23.21 -19.56 8.08
N VAL A 345 22.88 -19.67 9.36
CA VAL A 345 22.71 -20.96 10.04
C VAL A 345 21.38 -20.98 10.74
N ALA A 346 20.53 -21.93 10.37
CA ALA A 346 19.27 -22.21 11.04
C ALA A 346 19.34 -23.53 11.80
N LYS A 347 18.81 -23.53 13.02
CA LYS A 347 18.77 -24.69 13.90
C LYS A 347 17.35 -24.92 14.42
N GLY A 348 16.82 -26.12 14.21
CA GLY A 348 15.52 -26.56 14.71
C GLY A 348 14.34 -25.68 14.26
N LEU A 349 14.42 -25.03 13.10
CA LEU A 349 13.35 -24.15 12.59
C LEU A 349 12.04 -24.93 12.46
N GLY A 350 10.97 -24.44 13.07
CA GLY A 350 9.66 -25.06 12.97
C GLY A 350 8.53 -24.06 12.78
N MET A 351 7.51 -24.48 12.03
CA MET A 351 6.29 -23.70 11.79
C MET A 351 5.07 -24.60 11.83
N ALA A 352 4.05 -24.21 12.61
CA ALA A 352 2.76 -24.87 12.63
C ALA A 352 1.62 -23.90 12.24
N PHE A 353 0.69 -24.37 11.42
CA PHE A 353 -0.53 -23.66 11.04
C PHE A 353 -1.75 -24.50 11.41
N GLY A 354 -2.59 -24.03 12.33
CA GLY A 354 -3.84 -24.72 12.68
C GLY A 354 -3.67 -26.19 13.05
N GLY A 355 -2.57 -26.56 13.72
CA GLY A 355 -2.24 -27.94 14.09
C GLY A 355 -1.40 -28.72 13.07
N VAL A 356 -1.24 -28.24 11.83
CA VAL A 356 -0.38 -28.85 10.82
C VAL A 356 1.05 -28.30 10.96
N ARG A 357 2.02 -29.18 11.24
CA ARG A 357 3.45 -28.82 11.22
C ARG A 357 3.95 -28.72 9.78
N ALA A 358 4.00 -27.51 9.24
CA ALA A 358 4.47 -27.24 7.88
C ALA A 358 6.00 -27.38 7.74
N VAL A 359 6.75 -27.09 8.80
CA VAL A 359 8.19 -27.36 8.92
C VAL A 359 8.45 -27.85 10.34
N ALA A 360 9.22 -28.94 10.49
CA ALA A 360 9.53 -29.56 11.77
C ALA A 360 11.05 -29.74 11.91
N GLU A 361 11.64 -29.00 12.85
CA GLU A 361 13.05 -29.13 13.28
C GLU A 361 14.04 -29.04 12.11
N LEU A 362 13.86 -28.03 11.25
CA LEU A 362 14.72 -27.83 10.10
C LEU A 362 16.08 -27.23 10.50
N ASP A 363 17.13 -28.00 10.29
CA ASP A 363 18.52 -27.52 10.29
C ASP A 363 18.98 -27.23 8.86
N MET A 364 19.42 -26.00 8.60
CA MET A 364 20.02 -25.64 7.30
C MET A 364 21.15 -24.63 7.46
N GLN A 365 22.08 -24.67 6.51
CA GLN A 365 23.16 -23.71 6.42
C GLN A 365 23.29 -23.19 4.98
N VAL A 366 23.52 -21.89 4.85
CA VAL A 366 23.89 -21.23 3.60
C VAL A 366 25.26 -20.62 3.81
N ALA A 367 26.28 -21.26 3.26
CA ALA A 367 27.65 -20.76 3.35
C ALA A 367 27.84 -19.50 2.51
N SER A 368 28.78 -18.65 2.93
CA SER A 368 29.21 -17.49 2.16
C SER A 368 29.84 -17.96 0.84
N GLY A 369 29.48 -17.31 -0.28
CA GLY A 369 29.97 -17.68 -1.60
C GLY A 369 29.64 -19.11 -2.02
N ALA A 370 28.52 -19.66 -1.56
CA ALA A 370 28.02 -20.98 -1.96
C ALA A 370 26.51 -20.91 -2.28
N VAL A 371 26.05 -21.83 -3.13
CA VAL A 371 24.65 -22.03 -3.48
C VAL A 371 24.13 -23.28 -2.75
N THR A 372 23.17 -23.08 -1.85
CA THR A 372 22.43 -24.14 -1.19
C THR A 372 21.04 -24.25 -1.81
N ALA A 373 20.78 -25.30 -2.57
CA ALA A 373 19.44 -25.57 -3.11
C ALA A 373 18.54 -26.28 -2.10
N LEU A 374 17.25 -25.93 -2.11
CA LEU A 374 16.21 -26.52 -1.28
C LEU A 374 15.15 -27.14 -2.19
N ILE A 375 15.14 -28.46 -2.28
CA ILE A 375 14.27 -29.22 -3.20
C ILE A 375 13.28 -30.09 -2.41
N GLY A 376 12.20 -30.54 -3.07
CA GLY A 376 11.18 -31.38 -2.45
C GLY A 376 9.82 -31.24 -3.16
N PRO A 377 8.85 -32.13 -2.88
CA PRO A 377 7.53 -32.05 -3.49
C PRO A 377 6.76 -30.77 -3.11
N ASN A 378 5.66 -30.52 -3.81
CA ASN A 378 4.75 -29.42 -3.46
C ASN A 378 4.17 -29.65 -2.06
N GLY A 379 4.18 -28.62 -1.22
CA GLY A 379 3.78 -28.73 0.18
C GLY A 379 4.87 -29.26 1.14
N ALA A 380 6.09 -29.54 0.68
CA ALA A 380 7.19 -30.00 1.54
C ALA A 380 7.71 -28.97 2.56
N GLY A 381 7.24 -27.71 2.51
CA GLY A 381 7.65 -26.65 3.44
C GLY A 381 8.74 -25.69 2.94
N LYS A 382 9.16 -25.79 1.66
CA LYS A 382 10.22 -24.95 1.05
C LYS A 382 9.95 -23.44 1.19
N THR A 383 8.81 -22.97 0.68
CA THR A 383 8.40 -21.56 0.78
C THR A 383 8.21 -21.13 2.23
N THR A 384 7.70 -22.03 3.09
CA THR A 384 7.54 -21.78 4.53
C THR A 384 8.88 -21.55 5.22
N ALA A 385 9.92 -22.34 4.89
CA ALA A 385 11.28 -22.15 5.39
C ALA A 385 11.84 -20.79 4.96
N LEU A 386 11.72 -20.43 3.67
CA LEU A 386 12.15 -19.11 3.19
C LEU A 386 11.37 -17.98 3.87
N ASN A 387 10.07 -18.11 4.11
CA ASN A 387 9.25 -17.11 4.80
C ASN A 387 9.69 -16.90 6.25
N MET A 388 10.14 -17.96 6.94
CA MET A 388 10.74 -17.84 8.26
C MET A 388 12.09 -17.11 8.22
N LEU A 389 12.98 -17.51 7.30
CA LEU A 389 14.32 -16.91 7.15
C LEU A 389 14.29 -15.45 6.69
N SER A 390 13.19 -15.02 6.07
CA SER A 390 12.98 -13.63 5.63
C SER A 390 12.06 -12.82 6.55
N GLY A 391 11.58 -13.39 7.66
CA GLY A 391 10.81 -12.65 8.67
C GLY A 391 9.35 -12.36 8.33
N PHE A 392 8.79 -13.05 7.34
CA PHE A 392 7.36 -12.99 7.03
C PHE A 392 6.56 -13.93 7.93
N TYR A 393 7.16 -15.06 8.32
CA TYR A 393 6.64 -15.93 9.37
C TYR A 393 7.57 -15.90 10.57
N ARG A 394 6.99 -15.76 11.76
CA ARG A 394 7.73 -15.96 13.00
C ARG A 394 7.82 -17.47 13.25
N PRO A 395 9.04 -18.05 13.35
CA PRO A 395 9.17 -19.46 13.71
C PRO A 395 8.45 -19.77 15.01
N SER A 396 7.77 -20.91 15.06
CA SER A 396 7.15 -21.43 16.28
C SER A 396 8.18 -22.07 17.21
N THR A 397 9.24 -22.65 16.63
CA THR A 397 10.38 -23.24 17.34
C THR A 397 11.68 -22.95 16.59
N GLY A 398 12.80 -23.07 17.30
CA GLY A 398 14.14 -22.87 16.75
C GLY A 398 14.46 -21.41 16.40
N GLY A 399 15.57 -21.23 15.70
CA GLY A 399 16.05 -19.90 15.31
C GLY A 399 17.07 -19.96 14.19
N PHE A 400 17.47 -18.78 13.73
CA PHE A 400 18.52 -18.65 12.73
C PHE A 400 19.33 -17.38 12.96
N ASP A 401 20.61 -17.49 12.63
CA ASP A 401 21.62 -16.49 12.86
C ASP A 401 22.39 -16.19 11.56
N LEU A 402 22.88 -14.96 11.44
CA LEU A 402 24.00 -14.64 10.54
C LEU A 402 25.31 -14.73 11.33
N LEU A 403 26.20 -15.60 10.90
CA LEU A 403 27.53 -15.78 11.48
C LEU A 403 28.56 -15.06 10.61
N GLY A 404 29.02 -13.89 11.06
CA GLY A 404 30.01 -13.06 10.37
C GLY A 404 31.25 -12.79 11.22
N ALA A 405 32.12 -11.90 10.73
CA ALA A 405 33.35 -11.51 11.44
C ALA A 405 33.08 -10.86 12.80
N SER A 406 31.93 -10.19 12.96
CA SER A 406 31.50 -9.54 14.21
C SER A 406 30.79 -10.48 15.20
N GLY A 407 30.75 -11.78 14.93
CA GLY A 407 30.09 -12.79 15.76
C GLY A 407 28.75 -13.29 15.21
N SER A 408 27.94 -13.88 16.08
CA SER A 408 26.60 -14.37 15.75
C SER A 408 25.55 -13.26 15.94
N GLN A 409 24.72 -13.04 14.92
CA GLN A 409 23.57 -12.14 15.00
C GLN A 409 22.27 -12.95 14.87
N PRO A 410 21.49 -13.12 15.96
CA PRO A 410 20.21 -13.81 15.91
C PRO A 410 19.14 -12.97 15.22
N LEU A 411 18.39 -13.61 14.33
CA LEU A 411 17.39 -12.95 13.48
C LEU A 411 15.96 -13.48 13.66
N ALA A 412 15.80 -14.60 14.36
CA ALA A 412 14.51 -15.24 14.54
C ALA A 412 13.48 -14.31 15.21
N GLY A 413 12.29 -14.22 14.61
CA GLY A 413 11.18 -13.40 15.12
C GLY A 413 11.30 -11.90 14.89
N LEU A 414 12.40 -11.41 14.28
CA LEU A 414 12.46 -10.05 13.79
C LEU A 414 11.52 -9.86 12.57
N PRO A 415 10.94 -8.67 12.38
CA PRO A 415 10.15 -8.38 11.18
C PRO A 415 11.05 -8.33 9.94
N ALA A 416 10.49 -8.68 8.78
CA ALA A 416 11.21 -8.78 7.50
C ALA A 416 12.14 -7.59 7.19
N PHE A 417 11.72 -6.36 7.48
CA PHE A 417 12.55 -5.17 7.21
C PHE A 417 13.82 -5.08 8.06
N ARG A 418 13.83 -5.67 9.26
CA ARG A 418 15.06 -5.73 10.09
C ARG A 418 15.99 -6.83 9.60
N ILE A 419 15.43 -7.96 9.17
CA ILE A 419 16.19 -9.07 8.57
C ILE A 419 16.85 -8.63 7.25
N ALA A 420 16.12 -7.90 6.41
CA ALA A 420 16.68 -7.28 5.20
C ALA A 420 17.85 -6.34 5.50
N ARG A 421 17.71 -5.50 6.54
CA ARG A 421 18.78 -4.59 6.98
C ARG A 421 19.99 -5.32 7.58
N ALA A 422 19.78 -6.51 8.13
CA ALA A 422 20.84 -7.36 8.68
C ALA A 422 21.65 -8.09 7.60
N GLY A 423 21.16 -8.17 6.36
CA GLY A 423 21.89 -8.75 5.23
C GLY A 423 21.22 -9.95 4.57
N VAL A 424 19.95 -10.24 4.86
CA VAL A 424 19.20 -11.31 4.16
C VAL A 424 18.24 -10.69 3.15
N ALA A 425 18.55 -10.81 1.86
CA ALA A 425 17.67 -10.37 0.78
C ALA A 425 16.82 -11.52 0.25
N ARG A 426 15.67 -11.19 -0.36
CA ARG A 426 14.75 -12.19 -0.90
C ARG A 426 14.08 -11.74 -2.19
N THR A 427 13.83 -12.71 -3.09
CA THR A 427 12.90 -12.60 -4.22
C THR A 427 11.65 -13.47 -4.01
N TYR A 428 10.61 -13.26 -4.82
CA TYR A 428 9.32 -13.95 -4.70
C TYR A 428 9.04 -14.84 -5.91
N GLN A 429 8.19 -15.86 -5.73
CA GLN A 429 7.77 -16.76 -6.81
C GLN A 429 7.19 -15.97 -7.99
N THR A 430 6.17 -15.17 -7.72
CA THR A 430 5.69 -14.13 -8.65
C THR A 430 6.50 -12.87 -8.41
N SER A 431 7.15 -12.34 -9.45
CA SER A 431 7.99 -11.17 -9.33
C SER A 431 7.22 -9.96 -8.79
N GLN A 432 7.70 -9.37 -7.69
CA GLN A 432 7.04 -8.25 -7.01
C GLN A 432 7.83 -6.96 -7.20
N LEU A 433 8.03 -6.51 -8.43
CA LEU A 433 8.64 -5.22 -8.72
C LEU A 433 7.71 -4.05 -8.36
N PHE A 434 8.31 -2.89 -8.04
CA PHE A 434 7.55 -1.65 -7.83
C PHE A 434 7.19 -1.06 -9.20
N GLY A 435 6.04 -1.49 -9.73
CA GLY A 435 5.60 -1.16 -11.09
C GLY A 435 5.41 0.34 -11.36
N SER A 436 5.07 1.12 -10.33
CA SER A 436 4.91 2.57 -10.40
C SER A 436 6.23 3.33 -10.50
N LEU A 437 7.35 2.67 -10.16
CA LEU A 437 8.70 3.24 -10.22
C LEU A 437 9.41 2.86 -11.53
N SER A 438 10.47 3.61 -11.86
CA SER A 438 11.37 3.21 -12.94
C SER A 438 12.23 2.01 -12.55
N VAL A 439 12.83 1.35 -13.54
CA VAL A 439 13.80 0.26 -13.32
C VAL A 439 14.98 0.71 -12.46
N GLU A 440 15.55 1.88 -12.77
CA GLU A 440 16.63 2.48 -11.99
C GLU A 440 16.18 2.80 -10.55
N ASP A 441 15.00 3.41 -10.37
CA ASP A 441 14.51 3.81 -9.04
C ASP A 441 14.18 2.59 -8.16
N ASN A 442 13.77 1.45 -8.74
CA ASN A 442 13.62 0.17 -8.01
C ASN A 442 14.94 -0.22 -7.31
N VAL A 443 16.05 -0.14 -8.04
CA VAL A 443 17.38 -0.52 -7.57
C VAL A 443 17.94 0.53 -6.61
N VAL A 444 17.87 1.83 -6.95
CA VAL A 444 18.33 2.94 -6.11
C VAL A 444 17.63 2.96 -4.76
N LEU A 445 16.32 2.69 -4.72
CA LEU A 445 15.57 2.66 -3.46
C LEU A 445 16.06 1.54 -2.52
N ALA A 446 16.39 0.37 -3.06
CA ALA A 446 16.90 -0.77 -2.30
C ALA A 446 18.31 -0.54 -1.74
N MET A 447 19.16 0.22 -2.44
CA MET A 447 20.48 0.64 -1.93
C MET A 447 20.39 1.44 -0.63
N GLY A 448 19.24 2.08 -0.38
CA GLY A 448 18.99 2.81 0.84
C GLY A 448 18.95 1.92 2.10
N ARG A 449 18.70 0.61 1.97
CA ARG A 449 18.48 -0.35 3.07
C ARG A 449 17.49 0.17 4.12
N GLY A 450 16.39 0.75 3.66
CA GLY A 450 15.39 1.36 4.54
C GLY A 450 15.73 2.74 5.10
N LYS A 451 16.92 3.29 4.86
CA LYS A 451 17.28 4.66 5.26
C LYS A 451 16.84 5.65 4.19
N LEU A 452 15.81 6.45 4.49
CA LEU A 452 15.22 7.41 3.55
C LEU A 452 15.81 8.83 3.67
N GLY A 453 16.52 9.14 4.75
CA GLY A 453 16.99 10.51 5.02
C GLY A 453 15.85 11.46 5.40
N GLY A 454 16.09 12.77 5.26
CA GLY A 454 15.09 13.80 5.56
C GLY A 454 13.86 13.73 4.65
N LEU A 455 12.68 14.01 5.21
CA LEU A 455 11.38 13.85 4.55
C LEU A 455 11.27 14.56 3.19
N PHE A 456 11.80 15.79 3.11
CA PHE A 456 11.79 16.62 1.90
C PHE A 456 13.12 16.61 1.15
N SER A 457 14.08 15.75 1.55
CA SER A 457 15.38 15.67 0.89
C SER A 457 15.31 14.78 -0.35
N ALA A 458 15.69 15.36 -1.49
CA ALA A 458 15.88 14.60 -2.73
C ALA A 458 17.33 14.13 -2.91
N ALA A 459 18.28 14.60 -2.09
CA ALA A 459 19.71 14.49 -2.35
C ALA A 459 20.17 13.04 -2.52
N ARG A 460 19.75 12.14 -1.62
CA ARG A 460 20.16 10.73 -1.65
C ARG A 460 19.57 9.95 -2.82
N HIS A 461 18.34 10.26 -3.22
CA HIS A 461 17.64 9.56 -4.31
C HIS A 461 18.00 10.12 -5.69
N ALA A 462 18.49 11.36 -5.73
CA ALA A 462 18.99 12.02 -6.91
C ALA A 462 20.51 11.88 -7.10
N ASP A 463 21.22 11.23 -6.18
CA ASP A 463 22.66 11.05 -6.21
C ASP A 463 23.12 10.38 -7.52
N PRO A 464 23.92 11.07 -8.34
CA PRO A 464 24.47 10.50 -9.57
C PRO A 464 25.31 9.24 -9.34
N ALA A 465 26.04 9.15 -8.22
CA ALA A 465 26.87 7.99 -7.92
C ALA A 465 26.01 6.76 -7.61
N ALA A 466 24.98 6.91 -6.78
CA ALA A 466 23.99 5.86 -6.52
C ALA A 466 23.32 5.37 -7.81
N ARG A 467 22.93 6.29 -8.70
CA ARG A 467 22.33 5.96 -10.01
C ARG A 467 23.28 5.22 -10.95
N ALA A 468 24.54 5.66 -11.03
CA ALA A 468 25.56 4.96 -11.80
C ALA A 468 25.77 3.53 -11.27
N ARG A 469 25.83 3.35 -9.95
CA ARG A 469 25.94 2.03 -9.32
C ARG A 469 24.69 1.17 -9.54
N ALA A 470 23.49 1.75 -9.53
CA ALA A 470 22.26 1.03 -9.85
C ALA A 470 22.28 0.51 -11.30
N ARG A 471 22.75 1.33 -12.25
CA ARG A 471 22.94 0.90 -13.65
C ARG A 471 24.01 -0.18 -13.79
N ALA A 472 25.10 -0.11 -13.02
CA ALA A 472 26.10 -1.16 -12.95
C ALA A 472 25.52 -2.50 -12.46
N LEU A 473 24.69 -2.47 -11.40
CA LEU A 473 24.01 -3.66 -10.89
C LEU A 473 23.01 -4.25 -11.89
N LEU A 474 22.27 -3.40 -12.60
CA LEU A 474 21.36 -3.84 -13.67
C LEU A 474 22.12 -4.54 -14.80
N ALA A 475 23.23 -3.94 -15.26
CA ALA A 475 24.09 -4.53 -16.28
C ALA A 475 24.73 -5.84 -15.80
N PHE A 476 25.21 -5.89 -14.54
CA PHE A 476 25.72 -7.12 -13.92
C PHE A 476 24.67 -8.24 -13.95
N CYS A 477 23.41 -7.94 -13.64
CA CYS A 477 22.32 -8.90 -13.73
C CYS A 477 21.92 -9.28 -15.17
N GLY A 478 22.48 -8.62 -16.20
CA GLY A 478 22.18 -8.91 -17.60
C GLY A 478 21.01 -8.10 -18.18
N TYR A 479 20.48 -7.11 -17.44
CA TYR A 479 19.42 -6.25 -17.98
C TYR A 479 19.99 -5.27 -19.00
N ARG A 480 19.44 -5.30 -20.24
CA ARG A 480 19.88 -4.46 -21.37
C ARG A 480 18.86 -3.39 -21.79
N GLY A 481 17.73 -3.31 -21.10
CA GLY A 481 16.68 -2.33 -21.40
C GLY A 481 16.97 -0.93 -20.89
N VAL A 482 16.01 -0.03 -21.11
CA VAL A 482 16.13 1.39 -20.71
C VAL A 482 15.88 1.54 -19.21
N ALA A 483 16.90 1.94 -18.44
CA ALA A 483 16.81 2.06 -16.99
C ALA A 483 15.75 3.08 -16.49
N SER A 484 15.38 4.07 -17.31
CA SER A 484 14.33 5.05 -16.99
C SER A 484 12.91 4.59 -17.32
N ALA A 485 12.74 3.42 -17.94
CA ALA A 485 11.42 2.85 -18.24
C ALA A 485 10.66 2.47 -16.96
N GLN A 486 9.33 2.50 -17.00
CA GLN A 486 8.50 2.03 -15.88
C GLN A 486 8.57 0.52 -15.75
N ALA A 487 8.76 0.03 -14.52
CA ALA A 487 8.92 -1.40 -14.25
C ALA A 487 7.65 -2.22 -14.58
N ALA A 488 6.46 -1.60 -14.53
CA ALA A 488 5.20 -2.25 -14.88
C ALA A 488 5.16 -2.78 -16.33
N GLY A 489 5.90 -2.17 -17.26
CA GLY A 489 5.89 -2.55 -18.68
C GLY A 489 6.91 -3.63 -19.08
N LEU A 490 7.71 -4.14 -18.14
CA LEU A 490 8.80 -5.08 -18.46
C LEU A 490 8.28 -6.48 -18.84
N ALA A 491 9.01 -7.13 -19.76
CA ALA A 491 8.83 -8.54 -20.09
C ALA A 491 9.21 -9.46 -18.90
N HIS A 492 8.76 -10.71 -18.92
CA HIS A 492 8.91 -11.62 -17.77
C HIS A 492 10.36 -11.81 -17.32
N VAL A 493 11.28 -12.07 -18.26
CA VAL A 493 12.71 -12.28 -17.99
C VAL A 493 13.32 -11.02 -17.38
N ASP A 494 13.09 -9.86 -18.01
CA ASP A 494 13.57 -8.57 -17.52
C ASP A 494 13.07 -8.26 -16.11
N ARG A 495 11.80 -8.55 -15.81
CA ARG A 495 11.25 -8.38 -14.44
C ARG A 495 12.04 -9.19 -13.43
N ARG A 496 12.38 -10.44 -13.75
CA ARG A 496 13.16 -11.31 -12.86
C ARG A 496 14.58 -10.79 -12.67
N LEU A 497 15.28 -10.37 -13.73
CA LEU A 497 16.62 -9.81 -13.65
C LEU A 497 16.67 -8.52 -12.81
N VAL A 498 15.70 -7.63 -13.02
CA VAL A 498 15.57 -6.37 -12.24
C VAL A 498 15.22 -6.66 -10.78
N GLU A 499 14.41 -7.67 -10.50
CA GLU A 499 14.09 -8.08 -9.14
C GLU A 499 15.33 -8.61 -8.39
N ILE A 500 16.16 -9.41 -9.07
CA ILE A 500 17.45 -9.87 -8.53
C ILE A 500 18.39 -8.67 -8.32
N ALA A 501 18.49 -7.75 -9.29
CA ALA A 501 19.30 -6.54 -9.16
C ALA A 501 18.87 -5.69 -7.95
N ARG A 502 17.55 -5.52 -7.75
CA ARG A 502 16.98 -4.83 -6.58
C ARG A 502 17.34 -5.53 -5.27
N ALA A 503 17.24 -6.86 -5.22
CA ALA A 503 17.61 -7.62 -4.03
C ALA A 503 19.11 -7.46 -3.72
N LEU A 504 19.97 -7.58 -4.73
CA LEU A 504 21.43 -7.38 -4.62
C LEU A 504 21.83 -5.95 -4.27
N ALA A 505 21.03 -4.96 -4.65
CA ALA A 505 21.28 -3.56 -4.30
C ALA A 505 21.24 -3.29 -2.80
N THR A 506 20.58 -4.15 -2.02
CA THR A 506 20.66 -4.14 -0.56
C THR A 506 22.03 -4.62 -0.05
N ASP A 507 22.96 -4.98 -0.94
CA ASP A 507 24.28 -5.53 -0.65
C ASP A 507 24.24 -6.67 0.41
N PRO A 508 23.47 -7.74 0.15
CA PRO A 508 23.15 -8.78 1.14
C PRO A 508 24.32 -9.73 1.40
N ASP A 509 24.34 -10.34 2.58
CA ASP A 509 25.18 -11.48 2.92
C ASP A 509 24.60 -12.78 2.34
N VAL A 510 23.27 -12.91 2.41
CA VAL A 510 22.53 -14.07 1.87
C VAL A 510 21.37 -13.62 0.99
N LEU A 511 21.23 -14.24 -0.19
CA LEU A 511 20.14 -14.04 -1.13
C LEU A 511 19.25 -15.28 -1.19
N LEU A 512 17.97 -15.12 -0.87
CA LEU A 512 16.95 -16.17 -0.94
C LEU A 512 16.18 -16.06 -2.25
N LEU A 513 16.18 -17.12 -3.06
CA LEU A 513 15.50 -17.19 -4.35
C LEU A 513 14.42 -18.27 -4.30
N ASP A 514 13.20 -17.89 -4.70
CA ASP A 514 12.03 -18.76 -4.68
C ASP A 514 11.54 -18.99 -6.10
N GLU A 515 11.92 -20.15 -6.66
CA GLU A 515 11.65 -20.60 -8.03
C GLU A 515 12.05 -19.57 -9.12
N PRO A 516 13.29 -19.04 -9.11
CA PRO A 516 13.73 -18.03 -10.07
C PRO A 516 13.59 -18.43 -11.55
N ALA A 517 13.63 -19.72 -11.88
CA ALA A 517 13.56 -20.27 -13.24
C ALA A 517 12.16 -20.61 -13.74
N ALA A 518 11.12 -20.46 -12.91
CA ALA A 518 9.75 -20.75 -13.29
C ALA A 518 9.32 -19.89 -14.49
N GLY A 519 8.77 -20.53 -15.53
CA GLY A 519 8.28 -19.85 -16.74
C GLY A 519 9.37 -19.37 -17.70
N LEU A 520 10.65 -19.64 -17.45
CA LEU A 520 11.76 -19.25 -18.33
C LEU A 520 12.01 -20.27 -19.45
N SER A 521 12.45 -19.77 -20.61
CA SER A 521 12.95 -20.60 -21.71
C SER A 521 14.28 -21.28 -21.34
N ARG A 522 14.74 -22.25 -22.13
CA ARG A 522 16.02 -22.94 -21.87
C ARG A 522 17.21 -21.97 -21.92
N GLU A 523 17.21 -21.06 -22.91
CA GLU A 523 18.24 -20.03 -23.06
C GLU A 523 18.24 -19.07 -21.87
N ASP A 524 17.07 -18.63 -21.41
CA ASP A 524 16.95 -17.76 -20.24
C ASP A 524 17.42 -18.43 -18.94
N LYS A 525 17.20 -19.75 -18.82
CA LYS A 525 17.70 -20.54 -17.69
C LYS A 525 19.22 -20.63 -17.67
N GLU A 526 19.86 -20.74 -18.83
CA GLU A 526 21.33 -20.70 -18.94
C GLU A 526 21.88 -19.32 -18.53
N VAL A 527 21.22 -18.23 -18.94
CA VAL A 527 21.55 -16.86 -18.51
C VAL A 527 21.41 -16.72 -17.00
N LEU A 528 20.31 -17.20 -16.41
CA LEU A 528 20.08 -17.18 -14.97
C LEU A 528 21.16 -18.01 -14.23
N SER A 529 21.48 -19.21 -14.73
CA SER A 529 22.53 -20.07 -14.17
C SER A 529 23.86 -19.34 -14.09
N GLY A 530 24.29 -18.69 -15.19
CA GLY A 530 25.51 -17.89 -15.22
C GLY A 530 25.47 -16.69 -14.27
N LEU A 531 24.30 -16.06 -14.09
CA LEU A 531 24.12 -15.00 -13.09
C LEU A 531 24.27 -15.53 -11.65
N LEU A 532 23.70 -16.68 -11.33
CA LEU A 532 23.81 -17.29 -9.99
C LEU A 532 25.26 -17.62 -9.64
N SER A 533 26.02 -18.18 -10.59
CA SER A 533 27.46 -18.42 -10.41
C SER A 533 28.22 -17.11 -10.17
N ARG A 534 27.96 -16.05 -10.94
CA ARG A 534 28.60 -14.74 -10.72
C ARG A 534 28.27 -14.12 -9.36
N ILE A 535 27.04 -14.29 -8.87
CA ILE A 535 26.63 -13.82 -7.54
C ILE A 535 27.37 -14.58 -6.43
N ARG A 536 27.45 -15.92 -6.57
CA ARG A 536 28.22 -16.80 -5.68
C ARG A 536 29.69 -16.39 -5.65
N ASP A 537 30.30 -16.20 -6.81
CA ASP A 537 31.73 -15.85 -6.95
C ASP A 537 32.04 -14.44 -6.42
N ALA A 538 31.02 -13.57 -6.30
CA ALA A 538 31.11 -12.29 -5.59
C ALA A 538 31.07 -12.44 -4.05
N GLY A 539 30.93 -13.66 -3.53
CA GLY A 539 30.93 -14.01 -2.11
C GLY A 539 29.55 -14.00 -1.44
N VAL A 540 28.46 -13.82 -2.20
CA VAL A 540 27.10 -13.83 -1.63
C VAL A 540 26.66 -15.29 -1.43
N GLY A 541 26.13 -15.63 -0.25
CA GLY A 541 25.49 -16.93 -0.04
C GLY A 541 24.12 -16.99 -0.71
N VAL A 542 23.81 -18.04 -1.46
CA VAL A 542 22.55 -18.15 -2.20
C VAL A 542 21.76 -19.34 -1.66
N ALA A 543 20.51 -19.11 -1.23
CA ALA A 543 19.55 -20.18 -0.96
C ALA A 543 18.55 -20.25 -2.12
N LEU A 544 18.50 -21.37 -2.81
CA LEU A 544 17.73 -21.55 -4.05
C LEU A 544 16.63 -22.58 -3.87
N VAL A 545 15.36 -22.16 -3.83
CA VAL A 545 14.23 -23.10 -3.97
C VAL A 545 13.97 -23.29 -5.45
N GLU A 546 14.15 -24.51 -5.94
CA GLU A 546 13.93 -24.85 -7.35
C GLU A 546 13.40 -26.27 -7.53
N HIS A 547 12.77 -26.50 -8.68
CA HIS A 547 12.33 -27.82 -9.12
C HIS A 547 12.96 -28.25 -10.45
N ASP A 548 13.62 -27.34 -11.16
CA ASP A 548 14.42 -27.68 -12.34
C ASP A 548 15.73 -28.36 -11.91
N MET A 549 15.80 -29.69 -12.07
CA MET A 549 16.96 -30.47 -11.66
C MET A 549 18.21 -30.16 -12.49
N ALA A 550 18.08 -29.73 -13.75
CA ALA A 550 19.26 -29.37 -14.54
C ALA A 550 19.92 -28.11 -13.96
N LEU A 551 19.11 -27.11 -13.60
CA LEU A 551 19.60 -25.92 -12.90
C LEU A 551 20.17 -26.28 -11.53
N VAL A 552 19.42 -27.00 -10.69
CA VAL A 552 19.86 -27.37 -9.33
C VAL A 552 21.20 -28.10 -9.37
N MET A 553 21.35 -29.11 -10.21
CA MET A 553 22.59 -29.90 -10.29
C MET A 553 23.74 -29.09 -10.88
N GLY A 554 23.46 -28.11 -11.74
CA GLY A 554 24.47 -27.28 -12.40
C GLY A 554 25.04 -26.15 -11.54
N VAL A 555 24.26 -25.58 -10.62
CA VAL A 555 24.68 -24.38 -9.85
C VAL A 555 24.90 -24.62 -8.37
N SER A 556 24.37 -25.70 -7.79
CA SER A 556 24.36 -25.88 -6.34
C SER A 556 25.65 -26.51 -5.82
N ASP A 557 26.20 -25.95 -4.74
CA ASP A 557 27.29 -26.56 -3.99
C ASP A 557 26.73 -27.58 -2.97
N HIS A 558 25.54 -27.30 -2.43
CA HIS A 558 24.80 -28.19 -1.53
C HIS A 558 23.32 -28.30 -1.90
N VAL A 559 22.73 -29.46 -1.67
CA VAL A 559 21.30 -29.74 -1.89
C VAL A 559 20.68 -30.25 -0.59
N LEU A 560 19.62 -29.60 -0.16
CA LEU A 560 18.77 -29.96 0.97
C LEU A 560 17.44 -30.47 0.43
N VAL A 561 17.10 -31.72 0.74
CA VAL A 561 15.83 -32.32 0.33
C VAL A 561 14.85 -32.28 1.49
N LEU A 562 13.70 -31.66 1.26
CA LEU A 562 12.58 -31.61 2.18
C LEU A 562 11.46 -32.54 1.74
N ASP A 563 10.88 -33.24 2.70
CA ASP A 563 9.59 -33.91 2.53
C ASP A 563 8.74 -33.78 3.80
N ALA A 564 7.45 -33.50 3.62
CA ALA A 564 6.49 -33.28 4.70
C ALA A 564 7.02 -32.39 5.86
N GLY A 565 7.77 -31.33 5.51
CA GLY A 565 8.31 -30.37 6.48
C GLY A 565 9.59 -30.82 7.20
N ARG A 566 10.15 -31.98 6.89
CA ARG A 566 11.39 -32.51 7.48
C ARG A 566 12.51 -32.64 6.45
N ARG A 567 13.74 -32.50 6.91
CA ARG A 567 14.93 -32.82 6.11
C ARG A 567 15.04 -34.33 5.92
N ILE A 568 15.12 -34.78 4.68
CA ILE A 568 15.35 -36.20 4.34
C ILE A 568 16.77 -36.47 3.80
N ALA A 569 17.41 -35.49 3.17
CA ALA A 569 18.79 -35.62 2.70
C ALA A 569 19.50 -34.26 2.67
N TRP A 570 20.84 -34.28 2.84
CA TRP A 570 21.72 -33.12 2.75
C TRP A 570 23.09 -33.55 2.24
N GLY A 571 23.61 -32.89 1.21
CA GLY A 571 24.93 -33.21 0.67
C GLY A 571 25.25 -32.40 -0.59
N THR A 572 26.30 -32.80 -1.31
CA THR A 572 26.55 -32.28 -2.67
C THR A 572 25.49 -32.82 -3.63
N PRO A 573 25.29 -32.16 -4.80
CA PRO A 573 24.36 -32.66 -5.82
C PRO A 573 24.59 -34.14 -6.19
N GLN A 574 25.85 -34.55 -6.33
CA GLN A 574 26.22 -35.93 -6.67
C GLN A 574 25.89 -36.91 -5.53
N ALA A 575 26.13 -36.52 -4.27
CA ALA A 575 25.83 -37.36 -3.12
C ALA A 575 24.32 -37.58 -2.95
N VAL A 576 23.52 -36.52 -3.10
CA VAL A 576 22.04 -36.61 -3.02
C VAL A 576 21.45 -37.40 -4.19
N GLN A 577 22.08 -37.36 -5.37
CA GLN A 577 21.66 -38.17 -6.51
C GLN A 577 22.01 -39.66 -6.35
N ALA A 578 23.15 -39.95 -5.72
CA ALA A 578 23.61 -41.32 -5.45
C ALA A 578 22.85 -41.99 -4.28
N ASP A 579 22.36 -41.19 -3.34
CA ASP A 579 21.56 -41.64 -2.19
C ASP A 579 20.13 -41.11 -2.27
N PRO A 580 19.28 -41.67 -3.15
CA PRO A 580 17.86 -41.37 -3.15
C PRO A 580 17.27 -41.98 -1.87
N ALA A 581 17.14 -41.15 -0.83
CA ALA A 581 16.50 -41.54 0.43
C ALA A 581 15.23 -42.38 0.17
N PRO A 582 14.97 -43.45 0.95
CA PRO A 582 13.79 -44.28 0.76
C PRO A 582 12.53 -43.41 0.90
N ALA A 583 11.71 -43.39 -0.15
CA ALA A 583 10.43 -42.70 -0.13
C ALA A 583 9.65 -43.10 1.15
N PRO A 584 9.10 -42.14 1.93
CA PRO A 584 8.38 -42.49 3.13
C PRO A 584 7.22 -43.43 2.79
N ALA A 585 7.11 -44.49 3.58
CA ALA A 585 6.07 -45.50 3.48
C ALA A 585 4.69 -44.84 3.58
N GLY A 586 4.06 -44.56 2.44
CA GLY A 586 2.75 -43.90 2.39
C GLY A 586 2.24 -43.50 1.01
N ARG A 587 3.10 -43.39 -0.02
CA ARG A 587 2.65 -43.18 -1.41
C ARG A 587 3.39 -44.08 -2.40
N ARG A 588 2.94 -45.33 -2.51
CA ARG A 588 3.10 -46.10 -3.74
C ARG A 588 2.04 -45.62 -4.73
N THR A 589 2.33 -44.57 -5.49
CA THR A 589 1.78 -44.32 -6.83
C THR A 589 2.56 -43.16 -7.45
N ALA A 590 2.99 -43.34 -8.71
CA ALA A 590 3.85 -42.47 -9.52
C ALA A 590 5.37 -42.55 -9.23
N ARG A 591 5.98 -43.65 -9.70
CA ARG A 591 7.41 -43.66 -10.08
C ARG A 591 7.59 -42.76 -11.31
N ALA A 592 8.20 -41.58 -11.15
CA ALA A 592 8.83 -40.87 -12.26
C ALA A 592 10.23 -41.47 -12.48
N ARG A 593 10.43 -42.11 -13.64
CA ARG A 593 11.73 -42.64 -14.05
C ARG A 593 12.71 -41.49 -14.28
N ILE A 594 13.75 -41.44 -13.46
CA ILE A 594 15.01 -40.77 -13.79
C ILE A 594 15.86 -41.83 -14.49
N ALA A 595 15.96 -41.76 -15.82
CA ALA A 595 16.97 -42.49 -16.59
C ALA A 595 17.26 -41.71 -17.88
N GLY A 596 18.46 -41.15 -17.96
CA GLY A 596 19.07 -40.72 -19.22
C GLY A 596 19.51 -41.93 -20.03
N GLY A 597 19.49 -41.79 -21.36
CA GLY A 597 19.97 -42.82 -22.27
C GLY A 597 19.43 -42.64 -23.68
N GLY A 598 19.98 -41.69 -24.43
CA GLY A 598 19.77 -41.60 -25.87
C GLY A 598 20.83 -42.40 -26.61
N ARG A 599 20.43 -43.47 -27.30
CA ARG A 599 21.08 -43.94 -28.54
C ARG A 599 20.07 -44.68 -29.45
N PRO A 600 20.34 -44.73 -30.76
CA PRO A 600 19.31 -44.64 -31.79
C PRO A 600 18.98 -46.00 -32.42
N GLY A 601 17.79 -46.12 -33.00
CA GLY A 601 17.53 -47.20 -33.95
C GLY A 601 16.06 -47.41 -34.28
N GLY A 602 15.79 -47.61 -35.57
CA GLY A 602 14.67 -48.44 -36.02
C GLY A 602 13.50 -47.68 -36.61
N GLY A 603 13.56 -47.43 -37.92
CA GLY A 603 12.49 -46.79 -38.68
C GLY A 603 11.25 -47.65 -38.86
N LEU A 604 10.15 -46.98 -39.22
CA LEU A 604 9.00 -47.60 -39.86
C LEU A 604 8.49 -46.67 -40.97
N ARG A 605 8.56 -47.21 -42.18
CA ARG A 605 8.14 -46.65 -43.46
C ARG A 605 6.66 -46.27 -43.45
N ARG A 606 6.32 -45.11 -44.02
CA ARG A 606 4.98 -44.86 -44.61
C ARG A 606 5.15 -44.43 -46.06
N ARG A 607 4.37 -45.07 -46.94
CA ARG A 607 4.33 -44.91 -48.40
C ARG A 607 3.73 -43.54 -48.82
N PRO A 608 4.08 -43.00 -50.00
CA PRO A 608 3.61 -41.70 -50.48
C PRO A 608 2.49 -41.79 -51.55
N GLY A 609 1.73 -40.69 -51.69
CA GLY A 609 1.01 -40.33 -52.91
C GLY A 609 -0.26 -39.49 -52.66
N PRO A 610 -0.70 -38.63 -53.60
CA PRO A 610 0.07 -37.83 -54.55
C PRO A 610 -0.27 -36.32 -54.50
N ALA A 611 0.58 -35.53 -55.17
CA ALA A 611 0.54 -34.08 -55.30
C ALA A 611 -0.69 -33.54 -56.07
N ARG A 612 -1.15 -32.34 -55.70
CA ARG A 612 -1.80 -31.42 -56.65
C ARG A 612 -1.21 -30.02 -56.53
N ARG A 613 -0.97 -29.46 -57.71
CA ARG A 613 -0.27 -28.23 -58.06
C ARG A 613 -1.10 -26.98 -57.73
N GLU A 614 -0.38 -25.90 -57.43
CA GLU A 614 -0.84 -24.51 -57.41
C GLU A 614 -1.44 -24.07 -58.75
N PRO A 615 -2.09 -22.89 -58.76
CA PRO A 615 -1.49 -21.83 -59.55
C PRO A 615 -1.24 -20.53 -58.76
N ALA A 616 -0.19 -19.86 -59.19
CA ALA A 616 0.31 -18.58 -58.76
C ALA A 616 -0.59 -17.40 -59.16
N GLY A 617 -0.49 -16.29 -58.43
CA GLY A 617 -0.82 -14.97 -58.96
C GLY A 617 -1.15 -13.86 -57.96
N ALA A 618 -0.24 -12.88 -57.88
CA ALA A 618 -0.49 -11.45 -57.61
C ALA A 618 -0.42 -10.88 -56.16
N GLN A 619 0.73 -10.24 -55.92
CA GLN A 619 0.89 -8.82 -55.55
C GLN A 619 0.27 -8.24 -54.24
N ARG A 620 1.18 -7.92 -53.29
CA ARG A 620 1.28 -6.69 -52.46
C ARG A 620 -0.02 -5.96 -52.04
N ARG A 621 -0.23 -5.80 -50.73
CA ARG A 621 -0.03 -4.51 -49.98
C ARG A 621 -0.43 -4.61 -48.50
N ASN A 622 0.28 -3.81 -47.71
CA ASN A 622 0.12 -3.59 -46.28
C ASN A 622 -1.31 -3.23 -45.83
N GLY A 623 -1.69 -3.79 -44.68
CA GLY A 623 -1.98 -3.02 -43.47
C GLY A 623 -3.32 -2.30 -43.40
N GLY A 624 -4.23 -2.85 -42.59
CA GLY A 624 -5.30 -2.06 -41.99
C GLY A 624 -6.47 -2.88 -41.45
N VAL A 625 -6.82 -2.57 -40.19
CA VAL A 625 -8.17 -2.62 -39.60
C VAL A 625 -8.54 -3.83 -38.72
N ALA A 626 -8.71 -3.48 -37.44
CA ALA A 626 -9.75 -3.84 -36.46
C ALA A 626 -10.13 -5.30 -36.18
N GLY A 627 -10.01 -5.64 -34.89
CA GLY A 627 -11.15 -5.92 -34.02
C GLY A 627 -12.11 -7.01 -34.46
N ARG A 628 -11.94 -8.21 -33.90
CA ARG A 628 -13.05 -9.13 -33.65
C ARG A 628 -12.86 -9.84 -32.31
N GLU A 629 -13.83 -9.57 -31.43
CA GLU A 629 -14.11 -10.28 -30.19
C GLU A 629 -14.30 -11.78 -30.44
N TRP A 630 -13.69 -12.61 -29.61
CA TRP A 630 -14.01 -14.03 -29.52
C TRP A 630 -15.00 -14.23 -28.37
N ARG A 631 -16.28 -14.42 -28.70
CA ARG A 631 -17.26 -15.09 -27.85
C ARG A 631 -17.07 -16.59 -27.98
N GLY A 632 -16.70 -17.24 -26.89
CA GLY A 632 -16.73 -18.70 -26.74
C GLY A 632 -17.58 -19.03 -25.52
N GLN A 633 -18.87 -19.24 -25.75
CA GLN A 633 -19.82 -19.83 -24.82
C GLN A 633 -19.42 -21.30 -24.60
N VAL A 634 -19.26 -21.73 -23.36
CA VAL A 634 -19.15 -23.16 -23.03
C VAL A 634 -20.21 -23.46 -21.98
N ASP A 635 -21.16 -24.30 -22.37
CA ASP A 635 -22.22 -24.88 -21.57
C ASP A 635 -21.66 -25.68 -20.39
N LEU A 636 -22.25 -25.48 -19.21
CA LEU A 636 -21.99 -26.24 -17.99
C LEU A 636 -23.32 -26.77 -17.45
N ASP A 637 -23.74 -27.93 -17.96
CA ASP A 637 -24.73 -28.80 -17.32
C ASP A 637 -24.15 -30.22 -17.29
N ALA A 638 -23.76 -30.69 -16.09
CA ALA A 638 -23.92 -32.07 -15.59
C ALA A 638 -23.06 -32.38 -14.34
N MET A 639 -23.76 -32.61 -13.21
CA MET A 639 -23.44 -33.53 -12.09
C MET A 639 -22.45 -33.08 -10.97
N PRO A 640 -22.53 -33.67 -9.75
CA PRO A 640 -23.60 -33.58 -8.76
C PRO A 640 -23.08 -33.08 -7.37
N GLY A 641 -24.00 -32.74 -6.48
CA GLY A 641 -23.76 -31.95 -5.26
C GLY A 641 -22.95 -32.60 -4.12
N GLY A 642 -22.31 -31.73 -3.34
CA GLY A 642 -21.75 -31.95 -2.01
C GLY A 642 -21.82 -30.64 -1.19
N PRO A 643 -21.96 -30.69 0.15
CA PRO A 643 -22.56 -29.60 0.92
C PRO A 643 -21.62 -28.41 1.16
N ALA A 644 -22.22 -27.21 1.12
CA ALA A 644 -21.58 -25.94 1.38
C ALA A 644 -21.28 -25.73 2.87
N CYS A 645 -20.03 -25.43 3.22
CA CYS A 645 -19.65 -24.88 4.52
C CYS A 645 -19.64 -23.35 4.49
N GLN A 646 -20.41 -22.76 5.40
CA GLN A 646 -20.46 -21.32 5.69
C GLN A 646 -19.15 -20.82 6.32
N PRO A 647 -18.74 -19.55 6.12
CA PRO A 647 -17.60 -18.97 6.80
C PRO A 647 -18.00 -18.43 8.19
N VAL A 648 -17.45 -19.05 9.25
CA VAL A 648 -17.58 -18.59 10.65
C VAL A 648 -16.56 -17.47 10.92
N GLY A 649 -17.07 -16.32 11.37
CA GLY A 649 -16.28 -15.17 11.83
C GLY A 649 -15.54 -15.46 13.14
N GLN A 650 -14.37 -14.84 13.31
CA GLN A 650 -13.59 -14.95 14.55
C GLN A 650 -13.42 -13.59 15.23
N HIS A 651 -13.85 -13.56 16.48
CA HIS A 651 -13.74 -12.47 17.44
C HIS A 651 -12.33 -12.34 18.05
N ALA A 652 -12.10 -11.15 18.63
CA ALA A 652 -10.89 -10.66 19.28
C ALA A 652 -10.56 -11.35 20.63
N PRO A 653 -9.35 -11.14 21.20
CA PRO A 653 -8.79 -12.00 22.26
C PRO A 653 -9.01 -11.47 23.69
N GLY A 654 -9.23 -12.39 24.63
CA GLY A 654 -9.22 -12.19 26.08
C GLY A 654 -8.23 -13.12 26.80
N ARG A 655 -7.64 -12.62 27.88
CA ARG A 655 -6.49 -13.13 28.66
C ARG A 655 -6.83 -14.29 29.64
N PRO A 656 -5.84 -14.88 30.36
CA PRO A 656 -5.79 -16.32 30.69
C PRO A 656 -6.26 -16.66 32.11
N CYS A 657 -6.63 -17.92 32.34
CA CYS A 657 -6.69 -18.53 33.68
C CYS A 657 -6.10 -19.94 33.69
N ALA A 658 -5.44 -20.23 34.80
CA ALA A 658 -4.60 -21.38 35.08
C ALA A 658 -5.38 -22.60 35.62
N GLY A 659 -4.74 -23.77 35.53
CA GLY A 659 -4.68 -24.68 36.67
C GLY A 659 -5.55 -25.95 36.65
N ALA A 660 -4.84 -27.07 36.79
CA ALA A 660 -5.25 -28.34 37.41
C ALA A 660 -5.95 -29.43 36.54
N ALA A 661 -5.18 -30.48 36.28
CA ALA A 661 -5.60 -31.86 35.98
C ALA A 661 -5.94 -32.62 37.29
N PRO A 662 -6.17 -33.95 37.29
CA PRO A 662 -7.01 -34.80 36.43
C PRO A 662 -8.04 -35.60 37.28
N ARG A 663 -9.02 -36.30 36.66
CA ARG A 663 -9.81 -37.32 37.37
C ARG A 663 -9.83 -38.67 36.64
N ARG A 664 -9.54 -39.71 37.42
CA ARG A 664 -9.63 -41.15 37.12
C ARG A 664 -11.08 -41.65 37.15
N ARG A 665 -11.29 -42.74 36.42
CA ARG A 665 -12.49 -43.58 36.28
C ARG A 665 -12.88 -44.35 37.54
N GLY A 666 -14.15 -44.75 37.56
CA GLY A 666 -14.75 -45.84 38.34
C GLY A 666 -15.94 -45.34 39.14
N GLY A 667 -17.16 -45.85 39.06
CA GLY A 667 -17.72 -46.99 38.34
C GLY A 667 -19.06 -47.34 38.98
N GLY A 668 -20.08 -47.61 38.16
CA GLY A 668 -21.05 -48.68 38.47
C GLY A 668 -22.38 -48.27 39.12
N PRO A 669 -23.37 -49.18 39.13
CA PRO A 669 -24.50 -49.07 38.19
C PRO A 669 -25.89 -49.35 38.82
N GLY A 670 -26.94 -49.30 37.98
CA GLY A 670 -28.26 -49.92 38.22
C GLY A 670 -29.41 -48.96 37.92
N ALA A 671 -30.06 -49.06 36.74
CA ALA A 671 -31.31 -49.80 36.49
C ALA A 671 -32.55 -49.13 37.12
N GLY A 672 -33.66 -48.85 36.44
CA GLY A 672 -34.13 -49.08 35.08
C GLY A 672 -35.56 -48.50 34.95
N ALA A 673 -36.08 -48.46 33.71
CA ALA A 673 -37.49 -48.38 33.25
C ALA A 673 -38.45 -47.34 33.89
N GLY A 674 -39.32 -46.61 33.17
CA GLY A 674 -39.76 -46.62 31.78
C GLY A 674 -41.04 -45.78 31.65
N ALA A 675 -41.38 -45.40 30.41
CA ALA A 675 -42.66 -44.85 29.91
C ALA A 675 -43.15 -43.49 30.48
N GLY A 676 -43.74 -42.56 29.72
CA GLY A 676 -44.11 -42.50 28.31
C GLY A 676 -44.90 -41.21 28.03
N GLY A 677 -45.00 -40.81 26.76
CA GLY A 677 -46.02 -39.90 26.16
C GLY A 677 -45.89 -38.39 26.45
N GLU A 678 -46.20 -37.44 25.56
CA GLU A 678 -46.72 -37.41 24.19
C GLU A 678 -46.50 -35.97 23.61
N ALA A 679 -46.49 -35.89 22.27
CA ALA A 679 -46.86 -34.81 21.31
C ALA A 679 -46.99 -33.33 21.76
N GLY A 680 -46.67 -32.29 20.98
CA GLY A 680 -46.40 -32.18 19.55
C GLY A 680 -47.03 -30.88 18.98
N VAL A 681 -46.22 -30.10 18.24
CA VAL A 681 -46.57 -29.32 17.00
C VAL A 681 -47.54 -28.12 17.15
N SER A 682 -47.09 -26.86 17.11
CA SER A 682 -46.74 -25.97 15.95
C SER A 682 -47.90 -25.51 15.03
N ARG A 683 -48.06 -24.18 14.85
CA ARG A 683 -47.81 -23.41 13.58
C ARG A 683 -48.66 -22.12 13.41
N THR A 684 -47.94 -21.01 13.14
CA THR A 684 -48.12 -19.93 12.12
C THR A 684 -49.44 -19.15 11.91
N VAL A 685 -49.33 -17.81 11.71
CA VAL A 685 -49.57 -17.00 10.46
C VAL A 685 -49.79 -15.50 10.82
N GLY A 686 -49.41 -14.56 9.92
CA GLY A 686 -49.38 -13.08 10.09
C GLY A 686 -50.69 -12.28 9.85
N PRO A 687 -50.66 -11.14 9.11
CA PRO A 687 -50.66 -9.75 9.65
C PRO A 687 -51.85 -8.85 9.19
N GLY A 688 -52.04 -7.63 9.77
CA GLY A 688 -52.94 -6.60 9.19
C GLY A 688 -53.36 -5.35 10.04
N GLN A 689 -52.94 -4.17 9.55
CA GLN A 689 -53.49 -2.78 9.46
C GLN A 689 -54.69 -2.18 10.28
N HIS A 690 -54.57 -0.83 10.50
CA HIS A 690 -55.59 0.27 10.56
C HIS A 690 -56.23 0.73 11.94
N PRO A 691 -56.87 1.93 12.08
CA PRO A 691 -56.28 3.22 12.54
C PRO A 691 -57.07 3.93 13.72
N PRO A 692 -57.39 5.25 13.77
CA PRO A 692 -57.06 6.18 14.88
C PRO A 692 -58.26 6.70 15.76
N GLY A 693 -58.00 7.43 16.85
CA GLY A 693 -59.05 8.10 17.64
C GLY A 693 -58.56 9.08 18.74
N ARG A 694 -59.21 10.25 18.83
CA ARG A 694 -58.96 11.42 19.71
C ARG A 694 -59.60 11.29 21.12
N ILE A 695 -58.88 11.77 22.16
CA ILE A 695 -59.24 12.63 23.35
C ILE A 695 -60.70 12.59 23.86
N PRO A 696 -61.01 12.41 25.19
CA PRO A 696 -60.80 13.44 26.23
C PRO A 696 -60.52 13.01 27.70
N ALA A 697 -60.06 13.99 28.49
CA ALA A 697 -59.93 14.03 29.96
C ALA A 697 -61.29 14.32 30.66
N PRO A 698 -61.43 14.68 31.96
CA PRO A 698 -60.67 14.43 33.21
C PRO A 698 -61.57 13.97 34.40
N ARG A 699 -60.98 13.65 35.59
CA ARG A 699 -61.57 13.74 36.96
C ARG A 699 -60.45 13.42 37.98
N GLY A 700 -59.97 14.37 38.81
CA GLY A 700 -60.41 14.66 40.19
C GLY A 700 -59.89 13.60 41.18
N SER A 701 -59.13 13.86 42.26
CA SER A 701 -59.37 14.86 43.31
C SER A 701 -58.30 14.84 44.44
N ARG A 702 -58.20 15.97 45.18
CA ARG A 702 -57.71 16.19 46.58
C ARG A 702 -56.19 16.13 46.81
N GLY A 703 -55.54 17.02 47.57
CA GLY A 703 -55.94 18.19 48.37
C GLY A 703 -54.67 18.93 48.83
N ALA A 704 -54.71 20.27 48.88
CA ALA A 704 -54.59 21.10 50.09
C ALA A 704 -53.16 21.36 50.61
N GLY A 705 -52.79 22.66 50.67
CA GLY A 705 -51.66 23.17 51.46
C GLY A 705 -50.99 24.44 50.88
N ALA A 706 -51.41 25.61 51.37
CA ALA A 706 -51.01 26.99 51.09
C ALA A 706 -49.47 27.24 50.99
N ALA A 707 -48.91 28.14 50.15
CA ALA A 707 -49.08 29.61 50.01
C ALA A 707 -48.79 30.36 51.34
N ASP A 708 -48.01 31.44 51.42
CA ASP A 708 -47.69 32.46 50.42
C ASP A 708 -46.55 33.42 50.88
N ALA A 709 -46.06 34.26 49.95
CA ALA A 709 -45.37 35.58 50.03
C ALA A 709 -44.12 35.75 50.94
N GLY A 710 -42.91 36.19 50.53
CA GLY A 710 -42.44 37.33 49.70
C GLY A 710 -41.80 38.41 50.61
N PRO A 711 -40.97 39.42 50.19
CA PRO A 711 -39.85 39.55 49.24
C PRO A 711 -38.49 39.99 49.91
N LEU A 712 -37.41 40.11 49.10
CA LEU A 712 -36.07 40.82 49.18
C LEU A 712 -35.68 41.65 50.46
N PRO A 713 -34.37 41.89 50.81
CA PRO A 713 -33.21 42.18 49.92
C PRO A 713 -31.82 41.61 50.35
N ALA A 714 -30.79 41.92 49.53
CA ALA A 714 -29.34 41.68 49.72
C ALA A 714 -28.71 42.55 50.84
N PRO A 715 -27.37 42.69 51.03
CA PRO A 715 -26.18 41.85 50.67
C PRO A 715 -25.25 41.57 51.89
N ALA A 716 -24.24 40.70 51.74
CA ALA A 716 -22.89 40.79 52.33
C ALA A 716 -22.00 39.68 51.76
#